data_AF-A0A2N7IGU9-F1
#
_entry.id   AF-A0A2N7IGU9-F1
#
_cell.length_a   1.000
_cell.length_b   1.000
_cell.length_c   1.000
_cell.angle_alpha   90.00
_cell.angle_beta   90.00
_cell.angle_gamma   90.00
#
_symmetry.space_group_name_H-M   'P 1'
#
loop_
_entity.id
_entity.type
_entity.pdbx_description
1 polymer ?
#
loop_
_entity_poly.entity_id
_entity_poly.type
_entity_poly.pdbx_seq_one_letter_code
_entity_poly.pdbx_strand_id
1 'polypeptide(L)'
;MDKALSSSEIEERLKHDFKKEQPVTAFELPFTATSIIVPKTEQYASHILLLDDVNTPDKVIIYKAMIAVYNYVFFDKSAAVTAKDVFSSAAKPFISWLNSYKINNRYEILKRYESDRMDELDNHGGYSPLRALNCIIGYAIESEALSKELSSEDYTFLIELRKTKPAPNLNKSQKSIASYFGALDWLRREDIGIGAELYSALASPKLAINSLSLTAATLIIELKEYKNELQTLIKSTEPQLAPLLDLNFKTLSRSKKKCLIGEVVYLIVCAYHRLDKPSYTLQSALGVLLLSNASSQSSYFNLLNVLKSQTECDSLFLNKKFNTDKVNAEYCRDNFTAMRDGNLFSIDVVKNLLRNEVSKAVTKIEEVMFAWLMAGLTVQPTDIPKLTNSDFRLMKVGGRVTRIECEYFKGRSKLFHATRSLSTRTREGKALLVVMEQQEESLPFYTKVDLFISNGINSLLGTLNLLLQSSSISMVLKTVHSKRNIPCLMPLTLCSLISNGIHTSNCVAGANKVVLEDRQKLVRQSQSPCQLNLFGFQLIKNSAVHAFSDPYTLEYLINRNSHSNQTEKVNYLTEDNEAWINNSGRITREVMFDLIQNVFNLGFDRDDAEQLKRFNSEFMAVTESISYRREEMNSRLRMITGQEKGKVNEVGVLSLNDKNESESLSPIYVVDSSITVLKMYNYLHEFKKNYKKILANNSDFLFKTVIPTVEWIEGTLKKMSKQSLRKGRDQFDLMIKNGVVISVFNSM
;
A
#
# COMPACT_ATOMS: atom_id res chain seq x y z
N MET A 1 50.18 23.67 7.41
CA MET A 1 49.31 24.02 8.55
C MET A 1 48.29 25.01 8.02
N ASP A 2 47.15 24.50 7.58
CA ASP A 2 46.04 25.36 7.15
C ASP A 2 45.47 26.06 8.37
N LYS A 3 45.43 27.39 8.32
CA LYS A 3 44.92 28.24 9.40
C LYS A 3 43.43 27.94 9.56
N ALA A 4 43.01 27.49 10.74
CA ALA A 4 41.60 27.25 11.03
C ALA A 4 40.82 28.58 10.87
N LEU A 5 39.89 28.59 9.94
CA LEU A 5 39.04 29.77 9.65
C LEU A 5 38.06 29.99 10.81
N SER A 6 37.84 31.25 11.17
CA SER A 6 36.82 31.65 12.14
C SER A 6 35.41 31.51 11.56
N SER A 7 34.40 31.40 12.44
CA SER A 7 32.98 31.30 12.02
C SER A 7 32.58 32.41 11.05
N SER A 8 32.98 33.65 11.35
CA SER A 8 32.67 34.81 10.52
C SER A 8 33.31 34.75 9.13
N GLU A 9 34.57 34.29 9.05
CA GLU A 9 35.28 34.11 7.77
C GLU A 9 34.64 33.03 6.89
N ILE A 10 34.15 31.93 7.50
CA ILE A 10 33.42 30.87 6.79
C ILE A 10 32.09 31.42 6.25
N GLU A 11 31.33 32.14 7.07
CA GLU A 11 30.05 32.74 6.67
C GLU A 11 30.20 33.77 5.54
N GLU A 12 31.21 34.63 5.59
CA GLU A 12 31.48 35.63 4.55
C GLU A 12 31.82 34.98 3.21
N ARG A 13 32.65 33.94 3.22
CA ARG A 13 33.02 33.19 2.02
C ARG A 13 31.82 32.50 1.38
N LEU A 14 30.99 31.85 2.18
CA LEU A 14 29.76 31.21 1.71
C LEU A 14 28.75 32.22 1.14
N LYS A 15 28.58 33.39 1.79
CA LYS A 15 27.72 34.48 1.30
C LYS A 15 28.22 35.05 -0.04
N HIS A 16 29.53 35.17 -0.20
CA HIS A 16 30.15 35.60 -1.45
C HIS A 16 29.88 34.60 -2.59
N ASP A 17 30.05 33.29 -2.34
CA ASP A 17 29.83 32.24 -3.33
C ASP A 17 28.34 32.14 -3.73
N PHE A 18 27.43 32.25 -2.76
CA PHE A 18 25.98 32.27 -3.02
C PHE A 18 25.55 33.44 -3.91
N LYS A 19 26.10 34.64 -3.68
CA LYS A 19 25.80 35.84 -4.50
C LYS A 19 26.34 35.76 -5.92
N LYS A 20 27.33 34.90 -6.20
CA LYS A 20 27.93 34.72 -7.53
C LYS A 20 27.28 33.60 -8.35
N GLU A 21 26.21 32.98 -7.85
CA GLU A 21 25.55 31.81 -8.46
C GLU A 21 26.51 30.63 -8.76
N GLN A 22 27.67 30.60 -8.12
CA GLN A 22 28.60 29.48 -8.22
C GLN A 22 28.12 28.31 -7.36
N PRO A 23 28.55 27.06 -7.65
CA PRO A 23 28.26 25.93 -6.79
C PRO A 23 28.75 26.24 -5.37
N VAL A 24 27.82 26.41 -4.42
CA VAL A 24 28.16 26.75 -3.05
C VAL A 24 28.95 25.59 -2.45
N THR A 25 30.21 25.84 -2.13
CA THR A 25 31.07 24.85 -1.47
C THR A 25 30.54 24.65 -0.05
N ALA A 26 30.19 23.41 0.33
CA ALA A 26 29.75 23.14 1.69
C ALA A 26 30.95 23.17 2.64
N PHE A 27 30.85 23.92 3.74
CA PHE A 27 31.79 23.87 4.87
C PHE A 27 31.11 23.32 6.12
N GLU A 28 31.84 22.59 6.97
CA GLU A 28 31.39 22.28 8.32
C GLU A 28 31.22 23.58 9.10
N LEU A 29 30.08 23.72 9.78
CA LEU A 29 29.73 24.93 10.50
C LEU A 29 29.98 24.77 12.00
N PRO A 30 30.64 25.74 12.66
CA PRO A 30 30.74 25.75 14.11
C PRO A 30 29.37 26.06 14.75
N PHE A 31 29.16 25.63 15.99
CA PHE A 31 27.90 25.88 16.72
C PHE A 31 27.66 27.35 17.09
N THR A 32 28.63 28.22 16.83
CA THR A 32 28.52 29.68 16.96
C THR A 32 28.01 30.37 15.69
N ALA A 33 27.83 29.63 14.59
CA ALA A 33 27.32 30.18 13.34
C ALA A 33 25.89 30.70 13.51
N THR A 34 25.61 31.85 12.91
CA THR A 34 24.29 32.51 12.93
C THR A 34 23.53 32.31 11.62
N SER A 35 24.23 31.83 10.58
CA SER A 35 23.64 31.50 9.29
C SER A 35 24.08 30.11 8.80
N ILE A 36 23.15 29.36 8.21
CA ILE A 36 23.42 28.09 7.53
C ILE A 36 23.10 28.29 6.06
N ILE A 37 24.10 28.18 5.18
CA ILE A 37 23.89 28.22 3.73
C ILE A 37 23.74 26.79 3.24
N VAL A 38 22.51 26.39 2.92
CA VAL A 38 22.17 25.04 2.47
C VAL A 38 22.43 24.94 0.96
N PRO A 39 23.33 24.05 0.51
CA PRO A 39 23.61 23.85 -0.90
C PRO A 39 22.40 23.30 -1.67
N LYS A 40 22.44 23.46 -3.01
CA LYS A 40 21.46 22.85 -3.91
C LYS A 40 21.53 21.31 -3.81
N THR A 41 20.37 20.67 -3.73
CA THR A 41 20.21 19.21 -3.80
C THR A 41 19.56 18.82 -5.14
N GLU A 42 19.32 17.53 -5.37
CA GLU A 42 18.62 17.08 -6.58
C GLU A 42 17.21 17.66 -6.68
N GLN A 43 16.54 17.86 -5.54
CA GLN A 43 15.14 18.28 -5.48
C GLN A 43 14.93 19.74 -5.03
N TYR A 44 15.89 20.33 -4.30
CA TYR A 44 15.71 21.65 -3.68
C TYR A 44 16.82 22.63 -4.07
N ALA A 45 16.42 23.87 -4.33
CA ALA A 45 17.35 24.97 -4.58
C ALA A 45 18.14 25.35 -3.31
N SER A 46 19.31 25.94 -3.50
CA SER A 46 20.10 26.49 -2.41
C SER A 46 19.34 27.61 -1.69
N HIS A 47 19.50 27.69 -0.38
CA HIS A 47 18.84 28.68 0.46
C HIS A 47 19.61 28.93 1.76
N ILE A 48 19.26 30.01 2.46
CA ILE A 48 19.90 30.40 3.72
C ILE A 48 18.89 30.22 4.85
N LEU A 49 19.34 29.64 5.96
CA LEU A 49 18.67 29.65 7.25
C LEU A 49 19.38 30.70 8.12
N LEU A 50 18.60 31.57 8.77
CA LEU A 50 19.09 32.62 9.65
C LEU A 50 18.39 32.49 10.99
N LEU A 51 19.13 32.68 12.09
CA LEU A 51 18.55 32.85 13.41
C LEU A 51 18.48 34.34 13.75
N ASP A 52 17.28 34.91 13.75
CA ASP A 52 17.09 36.36 13.95
C ASP A 52 17.11 36.75 15.45
N ASP A 53 16.76 35.81 16.33
CA ASP A 53 16.60 36.02 17.77
C ASP A 53 17.58 35.17 18.57
N VAL A 54 18.79 35.71 18.74
CA VAL A 54 19.89 35.11 19.52
C VAL A 54 19.72 35.27 21.03
N ASN A 55 18.73 36.06 21.48
CA ASN A 55 18.52 36.37 22.89
C ASN A 55 17.61 35.35 23.59
N THR A 56 16.93 34.48 22.84
CA THR A 56 16.07 33.43 23.37
C THR A 56 16.85 32.10 23.45
N PRO A 57 17.21 31.60 24.66
CA PRO A 57 18.06 30.41 24.82
C PRO A 57 17.52 29.17 24.11
N ASP A 58 16.20 28.93 24.17
CA ASP A 58 15.56 27.78 23.50
C ASP A 58 15.72 27.81 21.98
N LYS A 59 15.63 28.99 21.35
CA LYS A 59 15.82 29.13 19.89
C LYS A 59 17.27 28.83 19.51
N VAL A 60 18.22 29.29 20.32
CA VAL A 60 19.65 29.02 20.12
C VAL A 60 19.95 27.52 20.22
N ILE A 61 19.40 26.82 21.22
CA ILE A 61 19.58 25.38 21.39
C ILE A 61 19.04 24.61 20.17
N ILE A 62 17.83 24.94 19.71
CA ILE A 62 17.22 24.32 18.53
C ILE A 62 18.03 24.63 17.26
N TYR A 63 18.56 25.84 17.14
CA TYR A 63 19.39 26.22 16.00
C TYR A 63 20.73 25.48 15.98
N LYS A 64 21.39 25.33 17.13
CA LYS A 64 22.59 24.47 17.28
C LYS A 64 22.30 23.02 16.87
N ALA A 65 21.11 22.51 17.19
CA ALA A 65 20.68 21.20 16.71
C ALA A 65 20.60 21.16 15.17
N MET A 66 20.07 22.20 14.51
CA MET A 66 20.06 22.28 13.04
C MET A 66 21.47 22.35 12.42
N ILE A 67 22.41 23.03 13.08
CA ILE A 67 23.84 23.03 12.69
C ILE A 67 24.41 21.61 12.76
N ALA A 68 24.13 20.87 13.85
CA ALA A 68 24.57 19.47 13.99
C ALA A 68 24.02 18.59 12.86
N VAL A 69 22.74 18.74 12.52
CA VAL A 69 22.14 17.98 11.41
C VAL A 69 22.80 18.34 10.09
N TYR A 70 22.99 19.62 9.82
CA TYR A 70 23.65 20.08 8.60
C TYR A 70 25.05 19.44 8.48
N ASN A 71 25.85 19.46 9.54
CA ASN A 71 27.18 18.86 9.54
C ASN A 71 27.11 17.34 9.29
N TYR A 72 26.19 16.63 9.94
CA TYR A 72 25.98 15.20 9.68
C TYR A 72 25.59 14.94 8.22
N VAL A 73 24.56 15.61 7.72
CA VAL A 73 23.94 15.31 6.43
C VAL A 73 24.85 15.64 5.24
N PHE A 74 25.71 16.64 5.36
CA PHE A 74 26.58 17.08 4.26
C PHE A 74 28.02 16.56 4.33
N PHE A 75 28.52 16.16 5.51
CA PHE A 75 29.93 15.78 5.69
C PHE A 75 30.12 14.35 6.21
N ASP A 76 29.15 13.77 6.92
CA ASP A 76 29.27 12.41 7.40
C ASP A 76 29.01 11.39 6.28
N LYS A 77 29.98 10.50 6.07
CA LYS A 77 29.89 9.43 5.06
C LYS A 77 28.84 8.37 5.39
N SER A 78 28.43 8.27 6.66
CA SER A 78 27.38 7.38 7.13
C SER A 78 25.97 7.93 6.91
N ALA A 79 25.84 9.21 6.53
CA ALA A 79 24.53 9.82 6.29
C ALA A 79 23.81 9.18 5.09
N ALA A 80 22.51 8.90 5.27
CA ALA A 80 21.67 8.41 4.19
C ALA A 80 21.59 9.45 3.05
N VAL A 81 21.63 9.00 1.79
CA VAL A 81 21.57 9.88 0.61
C VAL A 81 20.34 10.80 0.65
N THR A 82 19.19 10.28 1.11
CA THR A 82 17.94 11.03 1.23
C THR A 82 17.93 12.06 2.37
N ALA A 83 18.90 12.02 3.29
CA ALA A 83 18.92 12.91 4.44
C ALA A 83 19.09 14.39 4.03
N LYS A 84 19.80 14.65 2.92
CA LYS A 84 19.97 15.99 2.31
C LYS A 84 18.65 16.62 1.90
N ASP A 85 17.81 15.84 1.22
CA ASP A 85 16.48 16.28 0.78
C ASP A 85 15.52 16.46 1.98
N VAL A 86 15.59 15.56 2.97
CA VAL A 86 14.76 15.67 4.18
C VAL A 86 15.12 16.92 4.99
N PHE A 87 16.42 17.22 5.16
CA PHE A 87 16.85 18.45 5.82
C PHE A 87 16.42 19.69 5.03
N SER A 88 16.67 19.71 3.72
CA SER A 88 16.38 20.87 2.86
C SER A 88 14.88 21.20 2.82
N SER A 89 14.01 20.19 2.88
CA SER A 89 12.56 20.38 2.90
C SER A 89 12.01 20.78 4.27
N ALA A 90 12.57 20.26 5.36
CA ALA A 90 12.01 20.44 6.70
C ALA A 90 12.60 21.66 7.45
N ALA A 91 13.89 21.97 7.27
CA ALA A 91 14.57 22.98 8.08
C ALA A 91 14.12 24.41 7.76
N LYS A 92 13.97 24.75 6.47
CA LYS A 92 13.57 26.10 6.03
C LYS A 92 12.23 26.59 6.60
N PRO A 93 11.10 25.87 6.42
CA PRO A 93 9.83 26.31 6.97
C PRO A 93 9.84 26.35 8.50
N PHE A 94 10.57 25.42 9.14
CA PHE A 94 10.64 25.38 10.60
C PHE A 94 11.42 26.55 11.20
N ILE A 95 12.60 26.88 10.68
CA ILE A 95 13.40 28.01 11.16
C ILE A 95 12.69 29.34 10.90
N SER A 96 12.07 29.49 9.72
CA SER A 96 11.28 30.68 9.40
C SER A 96 10.13 30.89 10.40
N TRP A 97 9.44 29.82 10.80
CA TRP A 97 8.40 29.87 11.82
C TRP A 97 8.97 30.12 13.22
N LEU A 98 10.09 29.47 13.57
CA LEU A 98 10.72 29.60 14.88
C LEU A 98 11.16 31.05 15.17
N ASN A 99 11.63 31.77 14.16
CA ASN A 99 12.04 33.17 14.30
C ASN A 99 10.85 34.07 14.68
N SER A 100 9.69 33.89 14.04
CA SER A 100 8.49 34.69 14.29
C SER A 100 7.71 34.24 15.54
N TYR A 101 7.90 33.01 15.99
CA TYR A 101 7.17 32.44 17.12
C TYR A 101 7.72 32.93 18.48
N LYS A 102 6.79 33.30 19.38
CA LYS A 102 7.09 33.63 20.78
C LYS A 102 6.94 32.39 21.66
N ILE A 103 8.04 31.92 22.24
CA ILE A 103 8.06 30.71 23.07
C ILE A 103 7.44 31.00 24.44
N ASN A 104 6.28 30.40 24.71
CA ASN A 104 5.63 30.43 26.04
C ASN A 104 5.89 29.16 26.86
N ASN A 105 5.93 28.00 26.19
CA ASN A 105 6.25 26.71 26.78
C ASN A 105 7.24 25.99 25.87
N ARG A 106 8.46 25.76 26.37
CA ARG A 106 9.55 25.16 25.59
C ARG A 106 9.21 23.77 25.06
N TYR A 107 8.40 22.99 25.78
CA TYR A 107 8.02 21.63 25.36
C TYR A 107 6.87 21.58 24.34
N GLU A 108 6.18 22.70 24.09
CA GLU A 108 5.09 22.76 23.10
C GLU A 108 5.55 23.22 21.71
N ILE A 109 6.82 23.63 21.55
CA ILE A 109 7.34 24.25 20.31
C ILE A 109 6.99 23.41 19.07
N LEU A 110 7.28 22.11 19.09
CA LEU A 110 7.02 21.23 17.95
C LEU A 110 5.52 21.02 17.67
N LYS A 111 4.67 21.06 18.71
CA LYS A 111 3.21 20.96 18.53
C LYS A 111 2.60 22.24 17.98
N ARG A 112 3.12 23.39 18.38
CA ARG A 112 2.69 24.69 17.88
C ARG A 112 3.10 24.86 16.42
N TYR A 113 4.34 24.51 16.09
CA TYR A 113 4.78 24.43 14.70
C TYR A 113 3.90 23.49 13.88
N GLU A 114 3.62 22.29 14.39
CA GLU A 114 2.78 21.33 13.68
C GLU A 114 1.38 21.90 13.41
N SER A 115 0.75 22.59 14.37
CA SER A 115 -0.57 23.20 14.18
C SER A 115 -0.50 24.30 13.12
N ASP A 116 0.34 25.31 13.33
CA ASP A 116 0.41 26.49 12.48
C ASP A 116 0.80 26.13 11.04
N ARG A 117 1.70 25.17 10.87
CA ARG A 117 2.12 24.71 9.55
C ARG A 117 1.03 23.88 8.86
N MET A 118 0.18 23.18 9.60
CA MET A 118 -0.98 22.49 9.03
C MET A 118 -2.07 23.49 8.62
N ASP A 119 -2.27 24.57 9.38
CA ASP A 119 -3.15 25.69 9.03
C ASP A 119 -2.64 26.39 7.74
N GLU A 120 -1.34 26.73 7.68
CA GLU A 120 -0.74 27.40 6.51
C GLU A 120 -0.86 26.57 5.22
N LEU A 121 -0.79 25.24 5.34
CA LEU A 121 -0.88 24.32 4.20
C LEU A 121 -2.31 23.84 3.89
N ASP A 122 -3.31 24.28 4.65
CA ASP A 122 -4.69 23.77 4.58
C ASP A 122 -4.75 22.22 4.58
N ASN A 123 -3.92 21.59 5.42
CA ASN A 123 -3.68 20.14 5.42
C ASN A 123 -4.22 19.48 6.71
N HIS A 124 -5.35 19.95 7.20
CA HIS A 124 -5.98 19.42 8.41
C HIS A 124 -6.31 17.93 8.26
N GLY A 125 -5.84 17.14 9.23
CA GLY A 125 -5.96 15.68 9.19
C GLY A 125 -5.03 14.99 8.18
N GLY A 126 -4.15 15.70 7.48
CA GLY A 126 -3.26 15.14 6.47
C GLY A 126 -1.88 14.72 6.98
N TYR A 127 -0.86 14.77 6.11
CA TYR A 127 0.50 14.36 6.48
C TYR A 127 1.17 15.40 7.38
N SER A 128 1.51 15.01 8.61
CA SER A 128 2.13 15.92 9.57
C SER A 128 3.54 16.37 9.15
N PRO A 129 3.82 17.69 9.15
CA PRO A 129 5.16 18.24 8.90
C PRO A 129 6.16 17.85 10.00
N LEU A 130 5.66 17.48 11.18
CA LEU A 130 6.49 17.06 12.32
C LEU A 130 7.24 15.75 12.05
N ARG A 131 6.78 14.92 11.11
CA ARG A 131 7.47 13.65 10.79
C ARG A 131 8.87 13.87 10.24
N ALA A 132 9.03 14.78 9.28
CA ALA A 132 10.33 15.11 8.71
C ALA A 132 11.20 15.86 9.73
N LEU A 133 10.59 16.75 10.51
CA LEU A 133 11.28 17.50 11.57
C LEU A 133 11.80 16.58 12.70
N ASN A 134 11.00 15.62 13.17
CA ASN A 134 11.45 14.63 14.15
C ASN A 134 12.57 13.73 13.62
N CYS A 135 12.60 13.47 12.30
CA CYS A 135 13.69 12.73 11.66
C CYS A 135 15.01 13.50 11.80
N ILE A 136 15.01 14.80 11.43
CA ILE A 136 16.22 15.62 11.52
C ILE A 136 16.65 15.89 12.97
N ILE A 137 15.72 16.12 13.90
CA ILE A 137 16.04 16.23 15.33
C ILE A 137 16.65 14.91 15.85
N GLY A 138 16.21 13.76 15.32
CA GLY A 138 16.82 12.46 15.58
C GLY A 138 18.31 12.43 15.22
N TYR A 139 18.67 12.90 14.02
CA TYR A 139 20.08 13.01 13.61
C TYR A 139 20.89 13.93 14.53
N ALA A 140 20.29 15.05 14.96
CA ALA A 140 20.96 15.98 15.88
C ALA A 140 21.32 15.32 17.22
N ILE A 141 20.38 14.56 17.79
CA ILE A 141 20.56 13.91 19.09
C ILE A 141 21.64 12.82 19.02
N GLU A 142 21.82 12.16 17.88
CA GLU A 142 22.88 11.16 17.69
C GLU A 142 24.29 11.80 17.52
N SER A 143 24.38 13.14 17.42
CA SER A 143 25.66 13.85 17.29
C SER A 143 26.41 13.97 18.63
N GLU A 144 27.58 13.32 18.72
CA GLU A 144 28.49 13.50 19.86
C GLU A 144 28.95 14.95 20.02
N ALA A 145 29.18 15.66 18.91
CA ALA A 145 29.63 17.04 18.94
C ALA A 145 28.58 17.96 19.58
N LEU A 146 27.30 17.76 19.27
CA LEU A 146 26.20 18.50 19.90
C LEU A 146 26.08 18.18 21.39
N SER A 147 26.25 16.91 21.78
CA SER A 147 26.16 16.50 23.18
C SER A 147 27.23 17.14 24.08
N LYS A 148 28.40 17.46 23.51
CA LYS A 148 29.51 18.13 24.21
C LYS A 148 29.32 19.65 24.28
N GLU A 149 28.64 20.22 23.29
CA GLU A 149 28.38 21.67 23.19
C GLU A 149 27.25 22.13 24.12
N LEU A 150 26.24 21.29 24.34
CA LEU A 150 25.07 21.64 25.14
C LEU A 150 25.23 21.24 26.61
N SER A 151 24.54 21.96 27.50
CA SER A 151 24.39 21.52 28.88
C SER A 151 23.57 20.22 28.96
N SER A 152 23.72 19.45 30.03
CA SER A 152 22.94 18.21 30.22
C SER A 152 21.42 18.47 30.25
N GLU A 153 21.00 19.62 30.77
CA GLU A 153 19.60 20.03 30.80
C GLU A 153 19.08 20.36 29.39
N ASP A 154 19.86 21.11 28.59
CA ASP A 154 19.47 21.50 27.23
C ASP A 154 19.46 20.32 26.26
N TYR A 155 20.40 19.40 26.42
CA TYR A 155 20.42 18.15 25.66
C TYR A 155 19.23 17.26 26.03
N THR A 156 18.87 17.18 27.32
CA THR A 156 17.65 16.48 27.78
C THR A 156 16.39 17.12 27.20
N PHE A 157 16.34 18.45 27.14
CA PHE A 157 15.26 19.19 26.51
C PHE A 157 15.05 18.80 25.03
N LEU A 158 16.12 18.67 24.24
CA LEU A 158 16.03 18.20 22.85
C LEU A 158 15.50 16.76 22.75
N ILE A 159 15.93 15.88 23.67
CA ILE A 159 15.42 14.49 23.75
C ILE A 159 13.92 14.48 24.04
N GLU A 160 13.45 15.31 24.98
CA GLU A 160 12.03 15.44 25.29
C GLU A 160 11.24 16.01 24.11
N LEU A 161 11.77 17.04 23.43
CA LEU A 161 11.15 17.58 22.22
C LEU A 161 10.94 16.50 21.16
N ARG A 162 11.95 15.65 20.89
CA ARG A 162 11.84 14.54 19.92
C ARG A 162 10.70 13.57 20.24
N LYS A 163 10.32 13.41 21.50
CA LYS A 163 9.22 12.51 21.91
C LYS A 163 7.84 13.02 21.49
N THR A 164 7.75 14.26 20.99
CA THR A 164 6.50 14.83 20.49
C THR A 164 5.92 13.98 19.36
N LYS A 165 4.77 13.35 19.63
CA LYS A 165 4.10 12.46 18.67
C LYS A 165 3.44 13.26 17.54
N PRO A 166 3.74 13.01 16.26
CA PRO A 166 3.03 13.62 15.13
C PRO A 166 1.53 13.34 15.17
N ALA A 167 0.73 14.31 14.72
CA ALA A 167 -0.70 14.12 14.50
C ALA A 167 -0.95 12.98 13.51
N PRO A 168 -1.99 12.15 13.75
CA PRO A 168 -2.35 11.09 12.81
C PRO A 168 -2.86 11.70 11.50
N ASN A 169 -2.56 11.04 10.39
CA ASN A 169 -3.16 11.37 9.10
C ASN A 169 -4.53 10.69 9.02
N LEU A 170 -5.57 11.44 9.33
CA LEU A 170 -6.98 11.06 9.27
C LEU A 170 -7.48 10.94 7.82
N ASN A 171 -6.87 11.67 6.88
CA ASN A 171 -7.22 11.64 5.46
C ASN A 171 -6.65 10.41 4.72
N LYS A 172 -5.92 9.54 5.45
CA LYS A 172 -5.31 8.34 4.86
C LYS A 172 -6.31 7.20 4.77
N SER A 173 -6.88 7.01 3.58
CA SER A 173 -7.70 5.82 3.29
C SER A 173 -6.85 4.55 3.17
N GLN A 174 -7.44 3.41 3.55
CA GLN A 174 -6.81 2.10 3.36
C GLN A 174 -7.07 1.60 1.95
N LYS A 175 -6.26 2.06 0.99
CA LYS A 175 -6.32 1.57 -0.39
C LYS A 175 -6.06 0.06 -0.42
N SER A 176 -6.94 -0.64 -1.13
CA SER A 176 -6.97 -2.09 -1.33
C SER A 176 -6.71 -2.42 -2.81
N ILE A 177 -6.53 -3.69 -3.15
CA ILE A 177 -6.49 -4.16 -4.55
C ILE A 177 -7.75 -3.73 -5.32
N ALA A 178 -8.93 -3.77 -4.67
CA ALA A 178 -10.18 -3.31 -5.27
C ALA A 178 -10.10 -1.83 -5.66
N SER A 179 -9.57 -0.97 -4.78
CA SER A 179 -9.38 0.46 -5.10
C SER A 179 -8.38 0.70 -6.23
N TYR A 180 -7.39 -0.19 -6.40
CA TYR A 180 -6.40 -0.08 -7.48
C TYR A 180 -7.01 -0.42 -8.83
N PHE A 181 -7.70 -1.55 -8.94
CA PHE A 181 -8.36 -1.93 -10.19
C PHE A 181 -9.63 -1.11 -10.47
N GLY A 182 -10.29 -0.61 -9.42
CA GLY A 182 -11.40 0.34 -9.52
C GLY A 182 -11.01 1.65 -10.19
N ALA A 183 -9.72 2.02 -10.17
CA ALA A 183 -9.22 3.18 -10.92
C ALA A 183 -8.95 2.90 -12.41
N LEU A 184 -9.21 1.66 -12.87
CA LEU A 184 -8.92 1.18 -14.22
C LEU A 184 -10.22 0.69 -14.89
N ASP A 185 -11.18 1.60 -15.10
CA ASP A 185 -12.51 1.26 -15.64
C ASP A 185 -12.48 0.50 -16.98
N TRP A 186 -11.43 0.72 -17.79
CA TRP A 186 -11.26 0.04 -19.07
C TRP A 186 -11.08 -1.48 -18.93
N LEU A 187 -10.67 -1.99 -17.75
CA LEU A 187 -10.61 -3.43 -17.49
C LEU A 187 -12.00 -4.10 -17.54
N ARG A 188 -13.09 -3.34 -17.42
CA ARG A 188 -14.46 -3.85 -17.55
C ARG A 188 -14.81 -4.25 -18.99
N ARG A 189 -14.09 -3.72 -19.99
CA ARG A 189 -14.39 -3.98 -21.40
C ARG A 189 -14.06 -5.42 -21.78
N GLU A 190 -14.81 -5.96 -22.75
CA GLU A 190 -14.62 -7.33 -23.27
C GLU A 190 -13.47 -7.44 -24.28
N ASP A 191 -13.12 -6.35 -24.96
CA ASP A 191 -12.15 -6.35 -26.06
C ASP A 191 -10.69 -6.27 -25.59
N ILE A 192 -10.42 -5.46 -24.56
CA ILE A 192 -9.08 -5.24 -24.01
C ILE A 192 -8.96 -5.58 -22.52
N GLY A 193 -10.09 -5.74 -21.82
CA GLY A 193 -10.17 -5.95 -20.39
C GLY A 193 -10.33 -7.42 -20.02
N ILE A 194 -11.14 -7.67 -18.98
CA ILE A 194 -11.51 -9.01 -18.49
C ILE A 194 -13.02 -9.25 -18.52
N GLY A 195 -13.78 -8.31 -19.08
CA GLY A 195 -15.24 -8.34 -19.11
C GLY A 195 -15.90 -7.89 -17.81
N ALA A 196 -17.20 -7.58 -17.90
CA ALA A 196 -17.93 -6.91 -16.83
C ALA A 196 -18.11 -7.77 -15.58
N GLU A 197 -18.32 -9.08 -15.76
CA GLU A 197 -18.55 -10.03 -14.69
C GLU A 197 -17.30 -10.20 -13.81
N LEU A 198 -16.15 -10.50 -14.42
CA LEU A 198 -14.90 -10.66 -13.69
C LEU A 198 -14.44 -9.32 -13.09
N TYR A 199 -14.62 -8.21 -13.80
CA TYR A 199 -14.29 -6.89 -13.25
C TYR A 199 -15.07 -6.59 -11.97
N SER A 200 -16.37 -6.88 -11.95
CA SER A 200 -17.21 -6.71 -10.75
C SER A 200 -16.73 -7.59 -9.59
N ALA A 201 -16.22 -8.79 -9.88
CA ALA A 201 -15.64 -9.68 -8.85
C ALA A 201 -14.37 -9.11 -8.19
N LEU A 202 -13.64 -8.18 -8.82
CA LEU A 202 -12.47 -7.51 -8.23
C LEU A 202 -12.83 -6.61 -7.04
N ALA A 203 -14.08 -6.16 -6.95
CA ALA A 203 -14.57 -5.40 -5.80
C ALA A 203 -14.57 -6.24 -4.52
N SER A 204 -14.72 -7.58 -4.63
CA SER A 204 -14.65 -8.49 -3.49
C SER A 204 -13.20 -8.70 -3.04
N PRO A 205 -12.80 -8.21 -1.83
CA PRO A 205 -11.44 -8.42 -1.34
C PRO A 205 -11.10 -9.90 -1.16
N LYS A 206 -12.11 -10.71 -0.80
CA LYS A 206 -12.00 -12.15 -0.60
C LYS A 206 -11.70 -12.89 -1.90
N LEU A 207 -12.44 -12.62 -2.97
CA LEU A 207 -12.18 -13.24 -4.28
C LEU A 207 -10.82 -12.80 -4.84
N ALA A 208 -10.51 -11.50 -4.75
CA ALA A 208 -9.24 -10.96 -5.23
C ALA A 208 -8.03 -11.60 -4.52
N ILE A 209 -8.04 -11.68 -3.18
CA ILE A 209 -6.93 -12.23 -2.40
C ILE A 209 -6.82 -13.75 -2.53
N ASN A 210 -7.95 -14.46 -2.55
CA ASN A 210 -7.93 -15.91 -2.73
C ASN A 210 -7.42 -16.28 -4.13
N SER A 211 -7.85 -15.58 -5.19
CA SER A 211 -7.33 -15.79 -6.55
C SER A 211 -5.84 -15.43 -6.66
N LEU A 212 -5.41 -14.32 -6.07
CA LEU A 212 -3.99 -13.93 -6.03
C LEU A 212 -3.12 -14.98 -5.33
N SER A 213 -3.55 -15.40 -4.14
CA SER A 213 -2.81 -16.37 -3.32
C SER A 213 -2.76 -17.74 -3.97
N LEU A 214 -3.87 -18.19 -4.58
CA LEU A 214 -3.94 -19.44 -5.32
C LEU A 214 -3.06 -19.41 -6.58
N THR A 215 -3.02 -18.27 -7.28
CA THR A 215 -2.13 -18.05 -8.43
C THR A 215 -0.67 -18.13 -8.02
N ALA A 216 -0.28 -17.35 -7.00
CA ALA A 216 1.09 -17.30 -6.50
C ALA A 216 1.57 -18.68 -6.01
N ALA A 217 0.76 -19.36 -5.20
CA ALA A 217 1.07 -20.70 -4.70
C ALA A 217 1.20 -21.73 -5.83
N THR A 218 0.31 -21.65 -6.83
CA THR A 218 0.36 -22.56 -7.98
C THR A 218 1.64 -22.34 -8.79
N LEU A 219 1.98 -21.09 -9.14
CA LEU A 219 3.20 -20.81 -9.89
C LEU A 219 4.46 -21.33 -9.19
N ILE A 220 4.59 -21.15 -7.88
CA ILE A 220 5.72 -21.70 -7.10
C ILE A 220 5.80 -23.23 -7.23
N ILE A 221 4.66 -23.92 -7.06
CA ILE A 221 4.61 -25.38 -7.11
C ILE A 221 4.97 -25.89 -8.51
N GLU A 222 4.37 -25.32 -9.56
CA GLU A 222 4.63 -25.74 -10.95
C GLU A 222 6.08 -25.45 -11.35
N LEU A 223 6.63 -24.29 -10.99
CA LEU A 223 8.03 -23.97 -11.30
C LEU A 223 9.01 -24.89 -10.59
N LYS A 224 8.71 -25.35 -9.37
CA LYS A 224 9.50 -26.38 -8.68
C LYS A 224 9.45 -27.71 -9.42
N GLU A 225 8.27 -28.15 -9.82
CA GLU A 225 8.10 -29.41 -10.58
C GLU A 225 8.86 -29.34 -11.91
N TYR A 226 8.76 -28.21 -12.63
CA TYR A 226 9.51 -27.96 -13.86
C TYR A 226 11.03 -27.98 -13.64
N LYS A 227 11.53 -27.38 -12.55
CA LYS A 227 12.96 -27.42 -12.20
C LYS A 227 13.45 -28.84 -11.92
N ASN A 228 12.66 -29.67 -11.25
CA ASN A 228 13.04 -31.05 -10.94
C ASN A 228 13.13 -31.91 -12.21
N GLU A 229 12.16 -31.79 -13.12
CA GLU A 229 12.19 -32.49 -14.42
C GLU A 229 13.38 -32.00 -15.27
N LEU A 230 13.57 -30.68 -15.34
CA LEU A 230 14.67 -30.08 -16.09
C LEU A 230 16.05 -30.48 -15.52
N GLN A 231 16.19 -30.55 -14.20
CA GLN A 231 17.41 -31.03 -13.54
C GLN A 231 17.74 -32.46 -13.94
N THR A 232 16.74 -33.34 -14.00
CA THR A 232 16.91 -34.74 -14.41
C THR A 232 17.43 -34.83 -15.85
N LEU A 233 16.87 -34.01 -16.75
CA LEU A 233 17.34 -33.91 -18.13
C LEU A 233 18.77 -33.36 -18.23
N ILE A 234 19.06 -32.25 -17.55
CA ILE A 234 20.37 -31.59 -17.59
C ILE A 234 21.50 -32.51 -17.08
N LYS A 235 21.24 -33.32 -16.05
CA LYS A 235 22.23 -34.29 -15.55
C LYS A 235 22.65 -35.30 -16.61
N SER A 236 21.74 -35.73 -17.48
CA SER A 236 22.08 -36.65 -18.58
C SER A 236 23.02 -36.03 -19.63
N THR A 237 23.14 -34.69 -19.64
CA THR A 237 23.96 -33.91 -20.58
C THR A 237 25.12 -33.18 -19.93
N GLU A 238 25.40 -33.46 -18.66
CA GLU A 238 26.43 -32.80 -17.86
C GLU A 238 27.81 -32.69 -18.55
N PRO A 239 28.37 -33.76 -19.19
CA PRO A 239 29.70 -33.67 -19.79
C PRO A 239 29.81 -32.62 -20.89
N GLN A 240 28.71 -32.32 -21.58
CA GLN A 240 28.66 -31.33 -22.67
C GLN A 240 28.32 -29.94 -22.15
N LEU A 241 27.50 -29.85 -21.10
CA LEU A 241 27.03 -28.58 -20.55
C LEU A 241 28.03 -27.94 -19.58
N ALA A 242 28.70 -28.71 -18.74
CA ALA A 242 29.59 -28.18 -17.70
C ALA A 242 30.69 -27.25 -18.27
N PRO A 243 31.41 -27.61 -19.35
CA PRO A 243 32.43 -26.74 -19.93
C PRO A 243 31.87 -25.40 -20.42
N LEU A 244 30.66 -25.39 -20.98
CA LEU A 244 29.99 -24.20 -21.49
C LEU A 244 29.53 -23.27 -20.35
N LEU A 245 28.98 -23.84 -19.27
CA LEU A 245 28.45 -23.11 -18.14
C LEU A 245 29.53 -22.54 -17.20
N ASP A 246 30.74 -23.10 -17.24
CA ASP A 246 31.90 -22.64 -16.48
C ASP A 246 32.74 -21.57 -17.19
N LEU A 247 32.43 -21.25 -18.45
CA LEU A 247 33.03 -20.12 -19.13
C LEU A 247 32.79 -18.80 -18.36
N ASN A 248 33.83 -17.98 -18.34
CA ASN A 248 33.75 -16.66 -17.72
C ASN A 248 32.91 -15.73 -18.61
N PHE A 249 31.62 -15.64 -18.31
CA PHE A 249 30.66 -14.82 -19.05
C PHE A 249 31.08 -13.35 -19.14
N LYS A 250 31.83 -12.82 -18.16
CA LYS A 250 32.24 -11.40 -18.15
C LYS A 250 33.26 -11.07 -19.23
N THR A 251 34.07 -12.03 -19.66
CA THR A 251 35.10 -11.82 -20.70
C THR A 251 34.56 -11.97 -22.12
N LEU A 252 33.34 -12.49 -22.28
CA LEU A 252 32.72 -12.70 -23.59
C LEU A 252 32.08 -11.43 -24.14
N SER A 253 32.23 -11.21 -25.46
CA SER A 253 31.49 -10.16 -26.17
C SER A 253 29.99 -10.45 -26.15
N ARG A 254 29.15 -9.41 -26.33
CA ARG A 254 27.69 -9.55 -26.36
C ARG A 254 27.22 -10.62 -27.36
N SER A 255 27.82 -10.69 -28.55
CA SER A 255 27.48 -11.72 -29.53
C SER A 255 27.88 -13.12 -29.06
N LYS A 256 29.08 -13.29 -28.50
CA LYS A 256 29.55 -14.60 -28.01
C LYS A 256 28.68 -15.13 -26.86
N LYS A 257 28.21 -14.23 -25.97
CA LYS A 257 27.24 -14.56 -24.92
C LYS A 257 25.97 -15.17 -25.51
N LYS A 258 25.35 -14.50 -26.48
CA LYS A 258 24.14 -14.99 -27.14
C LYS A 258 24.33 -16.35 -27.81
N CYS A 259 25.46 -16.55 -28.51
CA CYS A 259 25.81 -17.83 -29.10
C CYS A 259 25.91 -18.94 -28.05
N LEU A 260 26.63 -18.68 -26.95
CA LEU A 260 26.78 -19.63 -25.84
C LEU A 260 25.43 -20.02 -25.23
N ILE A 261 24.52 -19.06 -25.02
CA ILE A 261 23.16 -19.34 -24.53
C ILE A 261 22.42 -20.24 -25.52
N GLY A 262 22.47 -19.91 -26.81
CA GLY A 262 21.83 -20.71 -27.86
C GLY A 262 22.40 -22.13 -27.95
N GLU A 263 23.72 -22.29 -27.80
CA GLU A 263 24.38 -23.61 -27.76
C GLU A 263 23.92 -24.45 -26.56
N VAL A 264 23.88 -23.85 -25.36
CA VAL A 264 23.37 -24.52 -24.15
C VAL A 264 21.92 -24.96 -24.34
N VAL A 265 21.05 -24.07 -24.84
CA VAL A 265 19.63 -24.39 -25.08
C VAL A 265 19.49 -25.49 -26.12
N TYR A 266 20.23 -25.43 -27.23
CA TYR A 266 20.23 -26.46 -28.26
C TYR A 266 20.58 -27.83 -27.68
N LEU A 267 21.66 -27.93 -26.89
CA LEU A 267 22.06 -29.20 -26.27
C LEU A 267 20.99 -29.79 -25.36
N ILE A 268 20.33 -28.96 -24.55
CA ILE A 268 19.24 -29.39 -23.67
C ILE A 268 18.04 -29.90 -24.48
N VAL A 269 17.65 -29.17 -25.54
CA VAL A 269 16.52 -29.58 -26.39
C VAL A 269 16.84 -30.86 -27.17
N CYS A 270 18.07 -31.03 -27.67
CA CYS A 270 18.50 -32.27 -28.30
C CYS A 270 18.42 -33.46 -27.36
N ALA A 271 18.77 -33.29 -26.08
CA ALA A 271 18.63 -34.35 -25.09
C ALA A 271 17.17 -34.71 -24.82
N TYR A 272 16.27 -33.72 -24.83
CA TYR A 272 14.84 -33.96 -24.71
C TYR A 272 14.29 -34.86 -25.82
N HIS A 273 14.70 -34.62 -27.07
CA HIS A 273 14.27 -35.44 -28.22
C HIS A 273 14.90 -36.83 -28.26
N ARG A 274 15.96 -37.09 -27.49
CA ARG A 274 16.55 -38.43 -27.33
C ARG A 274 15.80 -39.28 -26.30
N LEU A 275 14.87 -38.71 -25.54
CA LEU A 275 14.04 -39.47 -24.62
C LEU A 275 12.96 -40.22 -25.40
N ASP A 276 12.77 -41.51 -25.10
CA ASP A 276 11.73 -42.32 -25.74
C ASP A 276 10.31 -41.80 -25.45
N LYS A 277 10.09 -41.26 -24.24
CA LYS A 277 8.79 -40.76 -23.76
C LYS A 277 8.96 -39.50 -22.90
N PRO A 278 9.14 -38.32 -23.49
CA PRO A 278 9.22 -37.08 -22.72
C PRO A 278 7.90 -36.78 -22.00
N SER A 279 7.98 -36.33 -20.74
CA SER A 279 6.80 -35.92 -19.97
C SER A 279 6.26 -34.57 -20.46
N TYR A 280 4.94 -34.37 -20.38
CA TYR A 280 4.33 -33.07 -20.69
C TYR A 280 4.85 -31.95 -19.77
N THR A 281 5.16 -32.30 -18.52
CA THR A 281 5.78 -31.41 -17.53
C THR A 281 7.17 -30.96 -17.99
N LEU A 282 7.99 -31.87 -18.51
CA LEU A 282 9.31 -31.54 -19.06
C LEU A 282 9.20 -30.65 -20.31
N GLN A 283 8.27 -30.94 -21.22
CA GLN A 283 8.01 -30.07 -22.37
C GLN A 283 7.63 -28.64 -21.92
N SER A 284 6.81 -28.54 -20.89
CA SER A 284 6.43 -27.25 -20.28
C SER A 284 7.61 -26.54 -19.63
N ALA A 285 8.48 -27.28 -18.92
CA ALA A 285 9.71 -26.77 -18.34
C ALA A 285 10.66 -26.19 -19.41
N LEU A 286 10.77 -26.86 -20.56
CA LEU A 286 11.53 -26.36 -21.71
C LEU A 286 10.88 -25.12 -22.31
N GLY A 287 9.54 -25.06 -22.38
CA GLY A 287 8.83 -23.83 -22.76
C GLY A 287 9.21 -22.63 -21.87
N VAL A 288 9.35 -22.86 -20.57
CA VAL A 288 9.81 -21.84 -19.60
C VAL A 288 11.30 -21.50 -19.78
N LEU A 289 12.15 -22.49 -20.08
CA LEU A 289 13.57 -22.29 -20.42
C LEU A 289 13.71 -21.39 -21.66
N LEU A 290 12.95 -21.67 -22.72
CA LEU A 290 12.95 -20.88 -23.96
C LEU A 290 12.46 -19.46 -23.70
N LEU A 291 11.37 -19.30 -22.92
CA LEU A 291 10.85 -17.99 -22.51
C LEU A 291 11.92 -17.16 -21.79
N SER A 292 12.65 -17.78 -20.86
CA SER A 292 13.65 -17.08 -20.05
C SER A 292 14.88 -16.62 -20.82
N ASN A 293 15.17 -17.23 -21.97
CA ASN A 293 16.41 -17.00 -22.71
C ASN A 293 16.20 -16.34 -24.09
N ALA A 294 14.95 -16.11 -24.50
CA ALA A 294 14.61 -15.43 -25.74
C ALA A 294 14.94 -13.92 -25.70
N SER A 295 15.31 -13.36 -26.85
CA SER A 295 15.63 -11.93 -27.01
C SER A 295 14.38 -11.03 -27.10
N SER A 296 13.28 -11.59 -27.60
CA SER A 296 12.01 -10.90 -27.86
C SER A 296 10.84 -11.89 -27.78
N GLN A 297 9.62 -11.38 -27.68
CA GLN A 297 8.41 -12.22 -27.71
C GLN A 297 8.27 -12.98 -29.04
N SER A 298 8.61 -12.35 -30.17
CA SER A 298 8.63 -13.02 -31.49
C SER A 298 9.66 -14.15 -31.54
N SER A 299 10.84 -13.93 -30.96
CA SER A 299 11.88 -14.96 -30.85
C SER A 299 11.40 -16.13 -29.99
N TYR A 300 10.72 -15.86 -28.87
CA TYR A 300 10.15 -16.89 -28.00
C TYR A 300 9.14 -17.77 -28.74
N PHE A 301 8.17 -17.16 -29.44
CA PHE A 301 7.18 -17.94 -30.19
C PHE A 301 7.81 -18.76 -31.32
N ASN A 302 8.84 -18.23 -31.99
CA ASN A 302 9.59 -19.00 -32.98
C ASN A 302 10.32 -20.19 -32.33
N LEU A 303 10.97 -19.96 -31.20
CA LEU A 303 11.70 -20.99 -30.45
C LEU A 303 10.80 -22.12 -29.96
N LEU A 304 9.52 -21.89 -29.68
CA LEU A 304 8.61 -22.99 -29.28
C LEU A 304 8.50 -24.11 -30.33
N ASN A 305 8.77 -23.83 -31.61
CA ASN A 305 8.75 -24.84 -32.67
C ASN A 305 9.79 -25.95 -32.47
N VAL A 306 10.90 -25.65 -31.78
CA VAL A 306 12.00 -26.61 -31.56
C VAL A 306 11.60 -27.78 -30.66
N LEU A 307 10.48 -27.66 -29.95
CA LEU A 307 9.94 -28.71 -29.08
C LEU A 307 9.08 -29.73 -29.84
N LYS A 308 8.81 -29.52 -31.15
CA LYS A 308 7.97 -30.41 -31.96
C LYS A 308 8.70 -31.68 -32.40
N SER A 309 9.96 -31.55 -32.83
CA SER A 309 10.80 -32.67 -33.26
C SER A 309 12.28 -32.27 -33.27
N GLN A 310 13.17 -33.27 -33.27
CA GLN A 310 14.60 -33.06 -33.49
C GLN A 310 14.87 -32.37 -34.83
N THR A 311 14.14 -32.71 -35.89
CA THR A 311 14.30 -32.12 -37.23
C THR A 311 13.99 -30.62 -37.26
N GLU A 312 12.95 -30.18 -36.54
CA GLU A 312 12.62 -28.75 -36.41
C GLU A 312 13.66 -28.02 -35.56
N CYS A 313 14.17 -28.65 -34.50
CA CYS A 313 15.27 -28.12 -33.70
C CYS A 313 16.53 -27.91 -34.56
N ASP A 314 16.95 -28.93 -35.30
CA ASP A 314 18.14 -28.88 -36.15
C ASP A 314 18.00 -27.85 -37.28
N SER A 315 16.84 -27.83 -37.95
CA SER A 315 16.52 -26.88 -39.04
C SER A 315 16.67 -25.41 -38.61
N LEU A 316 16.38 -25.13 -37.34
CA LEU A 316 16.35 -23.79 -36.78
C LEU A 316 17.69 -23.41 -36.14
N PHE A 317 18.36 -24.32 -35.42
CA PHE A 317 19.62 -24.02 -34.74
C PHE A 317 20.87 -24.22 -35.58
N LEU A 318 20.91 -25.19 -36.49
CA LEU A 318 22.15 -25.58 -37.18
C LEU A 318 22.44 -24.71 -38.43
N ASN A 319 23.72 -24.68 -38.82
CA ASN A 319 24.13 -23.99 -40.04
C ASN A 319 23.63 -24.72 -41.30
N LYS A 320 23.19 -23.95 -42.30
CA LYS A 320 22.66 -24.52 -43.56
C LYS A 320 23.69 -24.58 -44.70
N LYS A 321 24.83 -23.90 -44.57
CA LYS A 321 25.82 -23.74 -45.65
C LYS A 321 27.19 -24.31 -45.31
N PHE A 322 27.77 -23.92 -44.18
CA PHE A 322 29.11 -24.32 -43.74
C PHE A 322 29.05 -24.89 -42.33
N ASN A 323 29.80 -25.96 -42.05
CA ASN A 323 29.80 -26.66 -40.75
C ASN A 323 28.37 -26.97 -40.26
N THR A 324 27.66 -27.82 -41.01
CA THR A 324 26.24 -28.12 -40.79
C THR A 324 25.93 -28.70 -39.42
N ASP A 325 26.92 -29.26 -38.73
CA ASP A 325 26.75 -29.83 -37.38
C ASP A 325 26.94 -28.78 -36.26
N LYS A 326 27.29 -27.54 -36.59
CA LYS A 326 27.47 -26.45 -35.62
C LYS A 326 26.23 -25.57 -35.54
N VAL A 327 25.98 -25.06 -34.33
CA VAL A 327 24.95 -24.04 -34.07
C VAL A 327 25.27 -22.76 -34.84
N ASN A 328 24.23 -22.17 -35.43
CA ASN A 328 24.30 -20.96 -36.22
C ASN A 328 24.43 -19.73 -35.30
N ALA A 329 25.61 -19.13 -35.30
CA ALA A 329 25.94 -17.98 -34.47
C ALA A 329 25.11 -16.72 -34.80
N GLU A 330 24.70 -16.55 -36.06
CA GLU A 330 23.84 -15.43 -36.49
C GLU A 330 22.43 -15.62 -35.95
N TYR A 331 21.86 -16.83 -36.11
CA TYR A 331 20.57 -17.17 -35.53
C TYR A 331 20.55 -16.93 -34.01
N CYS A 332 21.58 -17.37 -33.30
CA CYS A 332 21.67 -17.16 -31.86
C CYS A 332 21.74 -15.67 -31.47
N ARG A 333 22.46 -14.86 -32.26
CA ARG A 333 22.60 -13.42 -32.03
C ARG A 333 21.25 -12.69 -32.10
N ASP A 334 20.35 -13.15 -32.94
CA ASP A 334 19.05 -12.49 -33.14
C ASP A 334 18.00 -13.00 -32.15
N ASN A 335 18.05 -14.28 -31.78
CA ASN A 335 16.97 -14.93 -31.04
C ASN A 335 17.20 -15.06 -29.53
N PHE A 336 18.44 -14.97 -29.03
CA PHE A 336 18.74 -15.13 -27.61
C PHE A 336 19.14 -13.84 -26.89
N THR A 337 18.87 -13.80 -25.59
CA THR A 337 19.36 -12.75 -24.69
C THR A 337 20.87 -12.85 -24.51
N ALA A 338 21.48 -11.74 -24.06
CA ALA A 338 22.89 -11.71 -23.66
C ALA A 338 23.07 -11.71 -22.13
N MET A 339 21.96 -11.78 -21.38
CA MET A 339 21.95 -11.82 -19.92
C MET A 339 22.12 -13.27 -19.43
N ARG A 340 22.89 -13.45 -18.36
CA ARG A 340 23.14 -14.76 -17.75
C ARG A 340 22.11 -15.05 -16.65
N ASP A 341 21.73 -14.00 -15.94
CA ASP A 341 20.64 -13.91 -14.99
C ASP A 341 19.31 -13.60 -15.70
N GLY A 342 18.19 -13.80 -15.01
CA GLY A 342 16.86 -13.57 -15.57
C GLY A 342 15.75 -13.80 -14.56
N ASN A 343 14.50 -13.64 -15.02
CA ASN A 343 13.33 -13.72 -14.16
C ASN A 343 12.84 -15.17 -13.91
N LEU A 344 13.25 -16.12 -14.76
CA LEU A 344 12.85 -17.53 -14.77
C LEU A 344 14.09 -18.44 -14.92
N PHE A 345 14.04 -19.49 -15.75
CA PHE A 345 15.11 -20.47 -15.94
C PHE A 345 16.25 -19.91 -16.81
N SER A 346 16.95 -18.91 -16.27
CA SER A 346 18.14 -18.34 -16.90
C SER A 346 19.30 -19.33 -16.90
N ILE A 347 20.39 -18.98 -17.59
CA ILE A 347 21.60 -19.81 -17.60
C ILE A 347 22.21 -19.98 -16.20
N ASP A 348 22.09 -18.98 -15.33
CA ASP A 348 22.48 -19.13 -13.92
C ASP A 348 21.63 -20.16 -13.18
N VAL A 349 20.31 -20.20 -13.43
CA VAL A 349 19.44 -21.24 -12.86
C VAL A 349 19.83 -22.62 -13.39
N VAL A 350 20.04 -22.75 -14.71
CA VAL A 350 20.50 -24.01 -15.35
C VAL A 350 21.80 -24.50 -14.71
N LYS A 351 22.77 -23.59 -14.49
CA LYS A 351 24.04 -23.90 -13.83
C LYS A 351 23.84 -24.37 -12.39
N ASN A 352 22.97 -23.72 -11.62
CA ASN A 352 22.71 -24.11 -10.24
C ASN A 352 21.99 -25.46 -10.15
N LEU A 353 21.07 -25.75 -11.08
CA LEU A 353 20.41 -27.06 -11.20
C LEU A 353 21.41 -28.17 -11.50
N LEU A 354 22.37 -27.93 -12.41
CA LEU A 354 23.43 -28.88 -12.75
C LEU A 354 24.29 -29.23 -11.53
N ARG A 355 24.67 -28.23 -10.72
CA ARG A 355 25.51 -28.40 -9.52
C ARG A 355 24.77 -28.97 -8.30
N ASN A 356 23.49 -29.31 -8.43
CA ASN A 356 22.61 -29.67 -7.29
C ASN A 356 22.51 -28.59 -6.20
N GLU A 357 22.82 -27.33 -6.53
CA GLU A 357 22.66 -26.19 -5.63
C GLU A 357 21.21 -25.70 -5.70
N VAL A 358 20.27 -26.58 -5.31
CA VAL A 358 18.82 -26.31 -5.35
C VAL A 358 18.47 -25.06 -4.53
N SER A 359 19.23 -24.80 -3.46
CA SER A 359 19.12 -23.63 -2.60
C SER A 359 19.36 -22.28 -3.31
N LYS A 360 19.90 -22.31 -4.54
CA LYS A 360 20.22 -21.12 -5.35
C LYS A 360 19.46 -21.08 -6.68
N ALA A 361 18.48 -21.96 -6.86
CA ALA A 361 17.68 -22.04 -8.09
C ALA A 361 16.30 -21.36 -7.95
N VAL A 362 16.09 -20.52 -6.94
CA VAL A 362 14.86 -19.71 -6.80
C VAL A 362 14.87 -18.61 -7.88
N THR A 363 13.79 -18.56 -8.66
CA THR A 363 13.61 -17.58 -9.72
C THR A 363 13.06 -16.27 -9.18
N LYS A 364 13.25 -15.16 -9.91
CA LYS A 364 12.73 -13.87 -9.46
C LYS A 364 11.21 -13.84 -9.36
N ILE A 365 10.52 -14.58 -10.23
CA ILE A 365 9.07 -14.75 -10.17
C ILE A 365 8.66 -15.49 -8.88
N GLU A 366 9.35 -16.57 -8.49
CA GLU A 366 9.08 -17.27 -7.23
C GLU A 366 9.24 -16.34 -6.01
N GLU A 367 10.28 -15.49 -5.98
CA GLU A 367 10.44 -14.51 -4.90
C GLU A 367 9.25 -13.54 -4.80
N VAL A 368 8.74 -13.04 -5.94
CA VAL A 368 7.57 -12.14 -5.96
C VAL A 368 6.31 -12.88 -5.51
N MET A 369 6.11 -14.12 -5.98
CA MET A 369 4.98 -14.95 -5.57
C MET A 369 5.01 -15.22 -4.06
N PHE A 370 6.19 -15.50 -3.50
CA PHE A 370 6.39 -15.62 -2.05
C PHE A 370 6.01 -14.32 -1.34
N ALA A 371 6.49 -13.17 -1.81
CA ALA A 371 6.17 -11.88 -1.21
C ALA A 371 4.66 -11.56 -1.26
N TRP A 372 3.97 -11.94 -2.35
CA TRP A 372 2.51 -11.83 -2.46
C TRP A 372 1.78 -12.72 -1.45
N LEU A 373 2.24 -13.97 -1.25
CA LEU A 373 1.69 -14.86 -0.21
C LEU A 373 1.88 -14.27 1.18
N MET A 374 3.08 -13.76 1.51
CA MET A 374 3.34 -13.16 2.82
C MET A 374 2.53 -11.88 3.05
N ALA A 375 2.36 -11.04 2.03
CA ALA A 375 1.47 -9.89 2.09
C ALA A 375 0.00 -10.31 2.27
N GLY A 376 -0.43 -11.39 1.60
CA GLY A 376 -1.75 -12.01 1.77
C GLY A 376 -1.98 -12.63 3.16
N LEU A 377 -0.91 -13.01 3.86
CA LEU A 377 -0.91 -13.39 5.28
C LEU A 377 -0.78 -12.19 6.22
N THR A 378 -0.91 -10.97 5.68
CA THR A 378 -0.88 -9.69 6.39
C THR A 378 0.45 -9.30 7.02
N VAL A 379 1.55 -9.96 6.64
CA VAL A 379 2.90 -9.55 7.02
C VAL A 379 3.15 -8.12 6.55
N GLN A 380 3.79 -7.33 7.41
CA GLN A 380 4.07 -5.94 7.13
C GLN A 380 5.00 -5.81 5.90
N PRO A 381 4.64 -5.03 4.87
CA PRO A 381 5.42 -4.89 3.63
C PRO A 381 6.91 -4.57 3.82
N THR A 382 7.25 -3.76 4.82
CA THR A 382 8.63 -3.34 5.12
C THR A 382 9.47 -4.45 5.76
N ASP A 383 8.82 -5.51 6.24
CA ASP A 383 9.48 -6.63 6.93
C ASP A 383 9.54 -7.89 6.05
N ILE A 384 8.73 -7.99 4.97
CA ILE A 384 8.79 -9.10 4.00
C ILE A 384 10.22 -9.34 3.45
N PRO A 385 11.00 -8.31 3.05
CA PRO A 385 12.37 -8.54 2.54
C PRO A 385 13.38 -9.04 3.59
N LYS A 386 12.99 -9.09 4.88
CA LYS A 386 13.85 -9.53 5.97
C LYS A 386 13.60 -10.98 6.37
N LEU A 387 12.54 -11.59 5.83
CA LEU A 387 12.14 -12.94 6.21
C LEU A 387 13.15 -13.97 5.72
N THR A 388 13.62 -14.80 6.65
CA THR A 388 14.49 -15.96 6.40
C THR A 388 13.83 -17.23 6.96
N ASN A 389 14.48 -18.38 6.79
CA ASN A 389 13.94 -19.66 7.30
C ASN A 389 13.71 -19.63 8.83
N SER A 390 14.50 -18.86 9.59
CA SER A 390 14.36 -18.78 11.04
C SER A 390 13.07 -18.10 11.50
N ASP A 391 12.41 -17.32 10.64
CA ASP A 391 11.13 -16.67 10.94
C ASP A 391 9.92 -17.62 10.80
N PHE A 392 10.15 -18.90 10.48
CA PHE A 392 9.08 -19.89 10.26
C PHE A 392 9.11 -21.03 11.27
N ARG A 393 7.99 -21.23 11.96
CA ARG A 393 7.74 -22.35 12.86
C ARG A 393 7.08 -23.49 12.09
N LEU A 394 7.72 -24.66 12.11
CA LEU A 394 7.26 -25.86 11.41
C LEU A 394 6.74 -26.89 12.41
N MET A 395 5.45 -27.23 12.33
CA MET A 395 4.88 -28.30 13.14
C MET A 395 5.00 -29.63 12.39
N LYS A 396 5.78 -30.56 12.96
CA LYS A 396 5.98 -31.91 12.40
C LYS A 396 5.15 -32.94 13.14
N VAL A 397 4.42 -33.78 12.40
CA VAL A 397 3.69 -34.95 12.93
C VAL A 397 4.14 -36.17 12.13
N GLY A 398 4.69 -37.18 12.81
CA GLY A 398 5.25 -38.36 12.15
C GLY A 398 6.38 -38.04 11.17
N GLY A 399 7.22 -37.05 11.49
CA GLY A 399 8.34 -36.61 10.64
C GLY A 399 7.95 -35.69 9.46
N ARG A 400 6.66 -35.55 9.14
CA ARG A 400 6.17 -34.69 8.05
C ARG A 400 5.72 -33.34 8.58
N VAL A 401 6.08 -32.26 7.87
CA VAL A 401 5.58 -30.91 8.19
C VAL A 401 4.09 -30.85 7.83
N THR A 402 3.25 -30.58 8.83
CA THR A 402 1.79 -30.50 8.67
C THR A 402 1.27 -29.07 8.69
N ARG A 403 1.94 -28.18 9.43
CA ARG A 403 1.59 -26.78 9.57
C ARG A 403 2.80 -25.88 9.56
N ILE A 404 2.62 -24.68 9.02
CA ILE A 404 3.64 -23.63 8.90
C ILE A 404 3.04 -22.35 9.47
N GLU A 405 3.80 -21.67 10.32
CA GLU A 405 3.44 -20.36 10.88
C GLU A 405 4.65 -19.43 10.76
N CYS A 406 4.45 -18.17 10.35
CA CYS A 406 5.52 -17.19 10.30
C CYS A 406 5.46 -16.31 11.55
N GLU A 407 6.54 -16.26 12.31
CA GLU A 407 6.73 -15.37 13.45
C GLU A 407 7.87 -14.41 13.14
N TYR A 408 7.58 -13.11 13.09
CA TYR A 408 8.55 -12.11 12.65
C TYR A 408 8.56 -10.89 13.55
N PHE A 409 9.71 -10.24 13.66
CA PHE A 409 9.86 -9.00 14.40
C PHE A 409 9.45 -7.79 13.55
N LYS A 410 8.38 -7.10 13.95
CA LYS A 410 7.90 -5.91 13.25
C LYS A 410 8.62 -4.66 13.75
N GLY A 411 9.56 -4.17 12.95
CA GLY A 411 10.48 -3.10 13.37
C GLY A 411 9.80 -1.82 13.88
N ARG A 412 8.70 -1.38 13.26
CA ARG A 412 8.01 -0.14 13.64
C ARG A 412 7.23 -0.21 14.97
N SER A 413 6.80 -1.40 15.39
CA SER A 413 6.13 -1.59 16.69
C SER A 413 7.04 -2.23 17.74
N LYS A 414 8.23 -2.70 17.34
CA LYS A 414 9.19 -3.42 18.19
C LYS A 414 8.57 -4.63 18.90
N LEU A 415 7.68 -5.34 18.22
CA LEU A 415 6.95 -6.51 18.74
C LEU A 415 7.01 -7.66 17.74
N PHE A 416 7.01 -8.88 18.25
CA PHE A 416 6.84 -10.09 17.43
C PHE A 416 5.37 -10.24 17.04
N HIS A 417 5.13 -10.66 15.80
CA HIS A 417 3.82 -10.99 15.27
C HIS A 417 3.87 -12.37 14.65
N ALA A 418 2.82 -13.17 14.87
CA ALA A 418 2.65 -14.47 14.25
C ALA A 418 1.49 -14.42 13.25
N THR A 419 1.68 -15.01 12.07
CA THR A 419 0.62 -15.15 11.07
C THR A 419 -0.34 -16.29 11.43
N ARG A 420 -1.41 -16.45 10.66
CA ARG A 420 -2.25 -17.66 10.77
C ARG A 420 -1.46 -18.90 10.35
N SER A 421 -1.65 -19.99 11.09
CA SER A 421 -1.04 -21.27 10.77
C SER A 421 -1.65 -21.85 9.49
N LEU A 422 -0.82 -22.14 8.51
CA LEU A 422 -1.22 -22.74 7.24
C LEU A 422 -0.95 -24.25 7.24
N SER A 423 -1.95 -25.03 6.81
CA SER A 423 -1.77 -26.46 6.57
C SER A 423 -0.97 -26.71 5.29
N THR A 424 0.02 -27.59 5.33
CA THR A 424 0.79 -28.01 4.14
C THR A 424 -0.04 -28.80 3.13
N ARG A 425 -1.27 -29.19 3.50
CA ARG A 425 -2.26 -29.75 2.55
C ARG A 425 -2.89 -28.69 1.65
N THR A 426 -2.88 -27.43 2.08
CA THR A 426 -3.30 -26.30 1.23
C THR A 426 -2.19 -25.96 0.24
N ARG A 427 -2.55 -25.42 -0.92
CA ARG A 427 -1.53 -25.01 -1.91
C ARG A 427 -0.63 -23.92 -1.36
N GLU A 428 -1.20 -22.99 -0.60
CA GLU A 428 -0.47 -21.91 0.07
C GLU A 428 0.60 -22.47 1.02
N GLY A 429 0.21 -23.41 1.89
CA GLY A 429 1.16 -24.06 2.81
C GLY A 429 2.21 -24.91 2.07
N LYS A 430 1.81 -25.67 1.03
CA LYS A 430 2.75 -26.43 0.19
C LYS A 430 3.75 -25.52 -0.51
N ALA A 431 3.30 -24.38 -1.06
CA ALA A 431 4.15 -23.42 -1.75
C ALA A 431 5.18 -22.78 -0.82
N LEU A 432 4.79 -22.40 0.40
CA LEU A 432 5.75 -21.88 1.39
C LEU A 432 6.81 -22.93 1.74
N LEU A 433 6.40 -24.19 1.96
CA LEU A 433 7.35 -25.28 2.22
C LEU A 433 8.35 -25.44 1.06
N VAL A 434 7.85 -25.41 -0.18
CA VAL A 434 8.66 -25.51 -1.40
C VAL A 434 9.67 -24.36 -1.51
N VAL A 435 9.31 -23.13 -1.14
CA VAL A 435 10.27 -22.01 -1.14
C VAL A 435 11.31 -22.17 -0.04
N MET A 436 10.90 -22.58 1.17
CA MET A 436 11.79 -22.82 2.30
C MET A 436 12.84 -23.90 2.00
N GLU A 437 12.43 -25.01 1.39
CA GLU A 437 13.33 -26.10 0.97
C GLU A 437 14.33 -25.68 -0.12
N GLN A 438 14.05 -24.59 -0.84
CA GLN A 438 14.86 -24.07 -1.93
C GLN A 438 15.70 -22.85 -1.55
N GLN A 439 15.68 -22.38 -0.30
CA GLN A 439 16.46 -21.21 0.11
C GLN A 439 17.43 -21.58 1.23
N GLU A 440 18.63 -21.01 1.17
CA GLU A 440 19.59 -21.13 2.28
C GLU A 440 19.03 -20.51 3.56
N GLU A 441 19.32 -21.12 4.72
CA GLU A 441 18.67 -20.77 5.99
C GLU A 441 18.83 -19.29 6.36
N SER A 442 19.99 -18.69 6.09
CA SER A 442 20.33 -17.31 6.45
C SER A 442 19.95 -16.27 5.40
N LEU A 443 19.53 -16.67 4.19
CA LEU A 443 19.25 -15.74 3.11
C LEU A 443 17.78 -15.31 3.12
N PRO A 444 17.49 -14.03 2.81
CA PRO A 444 16.12 -13.56 2.70
C PRO A 444 15.41 -14.18 1.50
N PHE A 445 14.13 -14.50 1.64
CA PHE A 445 13.33 -15.11 0.56
C PHE A 445 12.96 -14.15 -0.58
N TYR A 446 13.06 -12.84 -0.35
CA TYR A 446 12.64 -11.84 -1.30
C TYR A 446 13.59 -10.64 -1.29
N THR A 447 14.16 -10.35 -2.45
CA THR A 447 14.88 -9.09 -2.65
C THR A 447 13.93 -8.05 -3.23
N LYS A 448 13.83 -6.89 -2.57
CA LYS A 448 12.95 -5.79 -2.97
C LYS A 448 13.18 -5.38 -4.42
N VAL A 449 12.10 -5.39 -5.21
CA VAL A 449 12.08 -4.95 -6.60
C VAL A 449 10.79 -4.18 -6.88
N ASP A 450 10.91 -3.11 -7.67
CA ASP A 450 9.79 -2.33 -8.15
C ASP A 450 9.10 -3.04 -9.32
N LEU A 451 7.78 -3.21 -9.21
CA LEU A 451 6.97 -3.93 -10.19
C LEU A 451 6.41 -2.94 -11.23
N PHE A 452 7.24 -2.56 -12.21
CA PHE A 452 6.83 -1.70 -13.31
C PHE A 452 6.00 -2.44 -14.35
N ILE A 453 4.88 -1.85 -14.77
CA ILE A 453 4.04 -2.40 -15.84
C ILE A 453 4.82 -2.33 -17.16
N SER A 454 5.10 -3.48 -17.75
CA SER A 454 5.77 -3.57 -19.03
C SER A 454 5.47 -4.94 -19.64
N ASN A 455 5.15 -4.97 -20.92
CA ASN A 455 4.93 -6.21 -21.67
C ASN A 455 6.23 -6.78 -22.27
N GLY A 456 7.37 -6.12 -22.07
CA GLY A 456 8.65 -6.56 -22.62
C GLY A 456 9.11 -7.89 -22.00
N ILE A 457 9.58 -8.83 -22.81
CA ILE A 457 9.96 -10.19 -22.38
C ILE A 457 11.04 -10.21 -21.27
N ASN A 458 11.93 -9.23 -21.26
CA ASN A 458 13.01 -9.10 -20.27
C ASN A 458 12.56 -8.37 -19.00
N SER A 459 11.39 -7.72 -19.02
CA SER A 459 10.81 -7.10 -17.82
C SER A 459 10.15 -8.17 -16.94
N LEU A 460 10.21 -8.00 -15.62
CA LEU A 460 9.68 -8.97 -14.67
C LEU A 460 8.18 -9.25 -14.88
N LEU A 461 7.38 -8.20 -15.07
CA LEU A 461 5.94 -8.35 -15.33
C LEU A 461 5.64 -8.85 -16.74
N GLY A 462 6.44 -8.50 -17.75
CA GLY A 462 6.28 -9.05 -19.10
C GLY A 462 6.60 -10.55 -19.16
N THR A 463 7.65 -11.00 -18.46
CA THR A 463 7.94 -12.43 -18.29
C THR A 463 6.79 -13.13 -17.56
N LEU A 464 6.27 -12.54 -16.47
CA LEU A 464 5.12 -13.09 -15.74
C LEU A 464 3.87 -13.19 -16.63
N ASN A 465 3.59 -12.17 -17.43
CA ASN A 465 2.47 -12.16 -18.37
C ASN A 465 2.56 -13.33 -19.36
N LEU A 466 3.72 -13.51 -20.01
CA LEU A 466 3.95 -14.62 -20.94
C LEU A 466 3.87 -15.98 -20.25
N LEU A 467 4.36 -16.09 -19.01
CA LEU A 467 4.23 -17.31 -18.20
C LEU A 467 2.77 -17.65 -17.91
N LEU A 468 1.97 -16.66 -17.48
CA LEU A 468 0.53 -16.83 -17.20
C LEU A 468 -0.27 -17.20 -18.46
N GLN A 469 0.17 -16.73 -19.64
CA GLN A 469 -0.42 -17.04 -20.94
C GLN A 469 0.05 -18.37 -21.53
N SER A 470 1.13 -18.98 -20.99
CA SER A 470 1.59 -20.29 -21.46
C SER A 470 0.49 -21.35 -21.26
N SER A 471 0.33 -22.24 -22.24
CA SER A 471 -0.79 -23.20 -22.28
C SER A 471 -0.85 -24.08 -21.04
N SER A 472 0.31 -24.58 -20.58
CA SER A 472 0.41 -25.43 -19.39
C SER A 472 0.00 -24.70 -18.11
N ILE A 473 0.60 -23.54 -17.83
CA ILE A 473 0.28 -22.74 -16.63
C ILE A 473 -1.16 -22.25 -16.67
N SER A 474 -1.64 -21.74 -17.81
CA SER A 474 -3.02 -21.26 -17.95
C SER A 474 -4.04 -22.37 -17.68
N MET A 475 -3.80 -23.57 -18.20
CA MET A 475 -4.67 -24.73 -17.97
C MET A 475 -4.67 -25.17 -16.51
N VAL A 476 -3.49 -25.23 -15.87
CA VAL A 476 -3.38 -25.58 -14.44
C VAL A 476 -4.09 -24.53 -13.58
N LEU A 477 -3.86 -23.24 -13.83
CA LEU A 477 -4.49 -22.16 -13.09
C LEU A 477 -6.02 -22.23 -13.20
N LYS A 478 -6.57 -22.39 -14.40
CA LYS A 478 -8.03 -22.56 -14.61
C LYS A 478 -8.58 -23.77 -13.85
N THR A 479 -7.87 -24.90 -13.92
CA THR A 479 -8.27 -26.14 -13.23
C THR A 479 -8.30 -25.96 -11.72
N VAL A 480 -7.27 -25.34 -11.16
CA VAL A 480 -7.11 -25.18 -9.70
C VAL A 480 -8.09 -24.15 -9.14
N HIS A 481 -8.34 -23.07 -9.88
CA HIS A 481 -9.36 -22.07 -9.55
C HIS A 481 -10.77 -22.69 -9.55
N SER A 482 -11.10 -23.43 -10.61
CA SER A 482 -12.41 -24.11 -10.73
C SER A 482 -12.63 -25.13 -9.62
N LYS A 483 -11.61 -25.94 -9.27
CA LYS A 483 -11.68 -26.92 -8.16
C LYS A 483 -11.98 -26.29 -6.79
N ARG A 484 -11.66 -25.00 -6.60
CA ARG A 484 -11.95 -24.26 -5.36
C ARG A 484 -13.18 -23.35 -5.47
N ASN A 485 -13.90 -23.40 -6.59
CA ASN A 485 -15.02 -22.50 -6.89
C ASN A 485 -14.64 -21.02 -6.77
N ILE A 486 -13.42 -20.68 -7.23
CA ILE A 486 -12.92 -19.30 -7.30
C ILE A 486 -12.76 -18.96 -8.79
N PRO A 487 -13.30 -17.85 -9.29
CA PRO A 487 -13.04 -17.42 -10.67
C PRO A 487 -11.54 -17.23 -10.92
N CYS A 488 -11.07 -17.49 -12.15
CA CYS A 488 -9.66 -17.29 -12.54
C CYS A 488 -9.33 -15.80 -12.71
N LEU A 489 -9.62 -15.02 -11.68
CA LEU A 489 -9.73 -13.58 -11.68
C LEU A 489 -8.36 -12.91 -11.83
N MET A 490 -7.47 -13.14 -10.87
CA MET A 490 -6.18 -12.46 -10.81
C MET A 490 -5.27 -12.77 -12.00
N PRO A 491 -5.14 -14.02 -12.49
CA PRO A 491 -4.36 -14.29 -13.70
C PRO A 491 -4.84 -13.50 -14.91
N LEU A 492 -6.15 -13.46 -15.15
CA LEU A 492 -6.72 -12.75 -16.30
C LEU A 492 -6.55 -11.23 -16.15
N THR A 493 -6.79 -10.68 -14.95
CA THR A 493 -6.60 -9.25 -14.69
C THR A 493 -5.15 -8.82 -14.91
N LEU A 494 -4.18 -9.60 -14.42
CA LEU A 494 -2.76 -9.31 -14.63
C LEU A 494 -2.39 -9.38 -16.11
N CYS A 495 -2.88 -10.38 -16.84
CA CYS A 495 -2.61 -10.51 -18.27
C CYS A 495 -3.14 -9.31 -19.06
N SER A 496 -4.39 -8.91 -18.85
CA SER A 496 -4.99 -7.76 -19.55
C SER A 496 -4.30 -6.45 -19.16
N LEU A 497 -4.01 -6.24 -17.87
CA LEU A 497 -3.32 -5.04 -17.38
C LEU A 497 -1.92 -4.89 -17.99
N ILE A 498 -1.11 -5.96 -17.97
CA ILE A 498 0.27 -5.91 -18.44
C ILE A 498 0.33 -5.79 -19.96
N SER A 499 -0.57 -6.46 -20.68
CA SER A 499 -0.58 -6.47 -22.14
C SER A 499 -1.06 -5.13 -22.72
N ASN A 500 -2.08 -4.53 -22.11
CA ASN A 500 -2.81 -3.40 -22.68
C ASN A 500 -2.61 -2.08 -21.93
N GLY A 501 -2.08 -2.08 -20.70
CA GLY A 501 -1.95 -0.87 -19.88
C GLY A 501 -0.95 0.14 -20.43
N ILE A 502 -1.39 1.40 -20.59
CA ILE A 502 -0.57 2.51 -21.08
C ILE A 502 -0.30 3.53 -19.96
N HIS A 503 0.96 3.88 -19.75
CA HIS A 503 1.43 4.86 -18.79
C HIS A 503 2.59 5.68 -19.37
N THR A 504 3.08 6.65 -18.61
CA THR A 504 4.06 7.65 -19.09
C THR A 504 5.36 7.04 -19.61
N SER A 505 5.80 5.89 -19.09
CA SER A 505 7.04 5.24 -19.55
C SER A 505 6.90 4.31 -20.77
N ASN A 506 5.67 3.96 -21.21
CA ASN A 506 5.45 3.04 -22.34
C ASN A 506 4.51 3.60 -23.43
N CYS A 507 4.02 4.84 -23.27
CA CYS A 507 3.07 5.44 -24.22
C CYS A 507 3.66 5.68 -25.62
N VAL A 508 5.00 5.80 -25.74
CA VAL A 508 5.71 5.99 -27.01
C VAL A 508 7.07 5.30 -26.98
N ALA A 509 7.57 4.90 -28.14
CA ALA A 509 8.92 4.37 -28.29
C ALA A 509 9.96 5.42 -27.87
N GLY A 510 10.84 5.06 -26.93
CA GLY A 510 11.84 5.99 -26.40
C GLY A 510 11.22 7.13 -25.58
N ALA A 511 10.18 6.86 -24.79
CA ALA A 511 9.46 7.83 -23.94
C ALA A 511 10.36 8.78 -23.14
N ASN A 512 11.57 8.35 -22.74
CA ASN A 512 12.53 9.21 -22.03
C ASN A 512 13.00 10.42 -22.85
N LYS A 513 12.83 10.41 -24.18
CA LYS A 513 13.16 11.52 -25.09
C LYS A 513 12.03 12.55 -25.22
N VAL A 514 10.84 12.26 -24.69
CA VAL A 514 9.66 13.13 -24.77
C VAL A 514 9.42 13.80 -23.41
N VAL A 515 9.02 15.07 -23.43
CA VAL A 515 8.72 15.85 -22.22
C VAL A 515 7.59 15.16 -21.44
N LEU A 516 7.65 15.22 -20.10
CA LEU A 516 6.71 14.51 -19.22
C LEU A 516 5.25 14.95 -19.44
N GLU A 517 5.00 16.23 -19.68
CA GLU A 517 3.66 16.77 -19.89
C GLU A 517 2.98 16.16 -21.13
N ASP A 518 3.72 16.02 -22.24
CA ASP A 518 3.16 15.44 -23.46
C ASP A 518 2.92 13.94 -23.30
N ARG A 519 3.79 13.24 -22.56
CA ARG A 519 3.55 11.85 -22.18
C ARG A 519 2.27 11.69 -21.36
N GLN A 520 2.02 12.59 -20.40
CA GLN A 520 0.79 12.58 -19.62
C GLN A 520 -0.46 12.83 -20.49
N LYS A 521 -0.38 13.73 -21.47
CA LYS A 521 -1.47 13.95 -22.43
C LYS A 521 -1.76 12.69 -23.25
N LEU A 522 -0.72 12.04 -23.79
CA LEU A 522 -0.86 10.81 -24.57
C LEU A 522 -1.49 9.67 -23.75
N VAL A 523 -1.08 9.52 -22.48
CA VAL A 523 -1.70 8.52 -21.58
C VAL A 523 -3.18 8.83 -21.35
N ARG A 524 -3.55 10.08 -21.10
CA ARG A 524 -4.96 10.47 -20.92
C ARG A 524 -5.82 10.25 -22.17
N GLN A 525 -5.22 10.34 -23.35
CA GLN A 525 -5.88 10.09 -24.63
C GLN A 525 -5.89 8.60 -25.02
N SER A 526 -5.16 7.75 -24.29
CA SER A 526 -5.10 6.32 -24.56
C SER A 526 -6.39 5.61 -24.16
N GLN A 527 -6.66 4.46 -24.78
CA GLN A 527 -7.85 3.65 -24.47
C GLN A 527 -7.76 2.89 -23.13
N SER A 528 -6.55 2.78 -22.58
CA SER A 528 -6.22 1.91 -21.45
C SER A 528 -5.22 2.57 -20.48
N PRO A 529 -5.50 3.79 -20.00
CA PRO A 529 -4.60 4.49 -19.10
C PRO A 529 -4.41 3.69 -17.81
N CYS A 530 -3.17 3.63 -17.33
CA CYS A 530 -2.83 2.95 -16.09
C CYS A 530 -1.69 3.67 -15.34
N GLN A 531 -1.45 3.22 -14.11
CA GLN A 531 -0.32 3.68 -13.31
C GLN A 531 0.96 2.98 -13.76
N LEU A 532 2.11 3.62 -13.53
CA LEU A 532 3.42 3.05 -13.87
C LEU A 532 3.73 1.74 -13.13
N ASN A 533 3.28 1.64 -11.87
CA ASN A 533 3.58 0.50 -10.99
C ASN A 533 2.35 -0.39 -10.80
N LEU A 534 2.58 -1.70 -10.72
CA LEU A 534 1.61 -2.66 -10.23
C LEU A 534 1.33 -2.41 -8.73
N PHE A 535 0.15 -2.83 -8.25
CA PHE A 535 -0.21 -2.71 -6.84
C PHE A 535 0.89 -3.27 -5.91
N GLY A 536 1.24 -2.51 -4.89
CA GLY A 536 2.26 -2.90 -3.92
C GLY A 536 1.74 -3.82 -2.81
N PHE A 537 2.65 -4.39 -2.02
CA PHE A 537 2.32 -5.31 -0.92
C PHE A 537 1.39 -4.70 0.13
N GLN A 538 1.38 -3.37 0.30
CA GLN A 538 0.46 -2.71 1.23
C GLN A 538 -1.00 -2.87 0.79
N LEU A 539 -1.29 -2.83 -0.51
CA LEU A 539 -2.64 -3.01 -1.05
C LEU A 539 -3.09 -4.47 -0.91
N ILE A 540 -2.18 -5.42 -1.17
CA ILE A 540 -2.43 -6.85 -0.95
C ILE A 540 -2.77 -7.11 0.52
N LYS A 541 -1.94 -6.60 1.43
CA LYS A 541 -2.16 -6.71 2.86
C LYS A 541 -3.50 -6.09 3.27
N ASN A 542 -3.80 -4.87 2.83
CA ASN A 542 -5.06 -4.20 3.17
C ASN A 542 -6.26 -5.01 2.68
N SER A 543 -6.22 -5.50 1.43
CA SER A 543 -7.22 -6.41 0.89
C SER A 543 -7.35 -7.70 1.68
N ALA A 544 -6.24 -8.28 2.17
CA ALA A 544 -6.28 -9.48 2.99
C ALA A 544 -6.95 -9.21 4.34
N VAL A 545 -6.66 -8.08 4.99
CA VAL A 545 -7.38 -7.68 6.21
C VAL A 545 -8.88 -7.53 5.92
N HIS A 546 -9.26 -6.84 4.83
CA HIS A 546 -10.68 -6.70 4.44
C HIS A 546 -11.33 -8.05 4.08
N ALA A 547 -10.60 -8.98 3.48
CA ALA A 547 -11.10 -10.30 3.09
C ALA A 547 -11.40 -11.20 4.30
N PHE A 548 -10.71 -10.97 5.41
CA PHE A 548 -10.75 -11.81 6.60
C PHE A 548 -11.26 -11.09 7.85
N SER A 549 -11.82 -9.89 7.71
CA SER A 549 -12.41 -9.10 8.80
C SER A 549 -13.76 -9.64 9.33
N ASP A 550 -14.13 -10.86 8.93
CA ASP A 550 -15.53 -11.25 8.77
C ASP A 550 -16.00 -12.50 9.52
N PRO A 551 -15.18 -13.51 9.82
CA PRO A 551 -15.70 -14.64 10.57
C PRO A 551 -15.56 -14.30 12.05
N TYR A 552 -16.64 -13.88 12.72
CA TYR A 552 -16.77 -13.96 14.19
C TYR A 552 -16.75 -15.43 14.65
N THR A 553 -15.68 -16.16 14.28
CA THR A 553 -15.44 -17.57 14.58
C THR A 553 -14.38 -17.68 15.65
N LEU A 554 -14.34 -18.84 16.31
CA LEU A 554 -13.40 -19.13 17.40
C LEU A 554 -11.93 -18.90 16.99
N GLU A 555 -11.57 -19.19 15.73
CA GLU A 555 -10.21 -19.01 15.20
C GLU A 555 -9.78 -17.54 15.08
N TYR A 556 -10.74 -16.61 15.05
CA TYR A 556 -10.54 -15.18 14.87
C TYR A 556 -10.70 -14.35 16.15
N LEU A 557 -10.90 -15.01 17.30
CA LEU A 557 -10.80 -14.37 18.62
C LEU A 557 -9.38 -13.83 18.89
N ILE A 558 -8.37 -14.42 18.26
CA ILE A 558 -6.97 -14.01 18.36
C ILE A 558 -6.60 -13.25 17.09
N ASN A 559 -6.22 -11.97 17.25
CA ASN A 559 -5.74 -11.17 16.14
C ASN A 559 -4.36 -11.65 15.68
N ARG A 560 -4.32 -12.23 14.48
CA ARG A 560 -3.08 -12.66 13.83
C ARG A 560 -2.61 -11.70 12.74
N ASN A 561 -3.28 -10.56 12.60
CA ASN A 561 -2.85 -9.49 11.71
C ASN A 561 -1.62 -8.80 12.30
N SER A 562 -0.86 -8.09 11.47
CA SER A 562 0.30 -7.33 11.96
C SER A 562 -0.07 -6.05 12.75
N HIS A 563 -1.28 -5.95 13.30
CA HIS A 563 -1.80 -4.77 14.01
C HIS A 563 -2.76 -5.21 15.13
N SER A 564 -3.13 -4.28 16.02
CA SER A 564 -4.02 -4.58 17.14
C SER A 564 -5.50 -4.55 16.73
N ASN A 565 -6.36 -5.22 17.50
CA ASN A 565 -7.83 -5.14 17.35
C ASN A 565 -8.36 -3.71 17.30
N GLN A 566 -7.82 -2.81 18.13
CA GLN A 566 -8.19 -1.40 18.11
C GLN A 566 -7.82 -0.73 16.78
N THR A 567 -6.65 -1.06 16.23
CA THR A 567 -6.22 -0.52 14.93
C THR A 567 -7.12 -1.05 13.81
N GLU A 568 -7.52 -2.32 13.89
CA GLU A 568 -8.41 -2.97 12.93
C GLU A 568 -9.77 -2.27 12.90
N LYS A 569 -10.39 -2.12 14.08
CA LYS A 569 -11.69 -1.47 14.24
C LYS A 569 -11.71 -0.02 13.77
N VAL A 570 -10.62 0.72 14.01
CA VAL A 570 -10.56 2.15 13.67
C VAL A 570 -10.19 2.40 12.20
N ASN A 571 -9.35 1.54 11.59
CA ASN A 571 -8.76 1.83 10.27
C ASN A 571 -9.15 0.88 9.14
N TYR A 572 -9.64 -0.33 9.46
CA TYR A 572 -9.94 -1.38 8.46
C TYR A 572 -11.42 -1.81 8.46
N LEU A 573 -12.12 -1.63 9.58
CA LEU A 573 -13.58 -1.83 9.68
C LEU A 573 -14.31 -0.49 9.49
N THR A 574 -14.05 0.15 8.36
CA THR A 574 -14.61 1.47 7.99
C THR A 574 -15.46 1.35 6.74
N GLU A 575 -15.98 2.47 6.27
CA GLU A 575 -16.74 2.56 5.02
C GLU A 575 -15.90 2.19 3.79
N ASP A 576 -14.56 2.24 3.89
CA ASP A 576 -13.64 1.77 2.84
C ASP A 576 -13.70 0.25 2.63
N ASN A 577 -14.30 -0.50 3.56
CA ASN A 577 -14.47 -1.94 3.49
C ASN A 577 -15.94 -2.28 3.22
N GLU A 578 -16.32 -2.29 1.95
CA GLU A 578 -17.68 -2.59 1.50
C GLU A 578 -18.16 -3.96 2.00
N ALA A 579 -17.27 -4.96 2.09
CA ALA A 579 -17.61 -6.27 2.63
C ALA A 579 -18.03 -6.17 4.10
N TRP A 580 -17.31 -5.38 4.91
CA TRP A 580 -17.67 -5.11 6.30
C TRP A 580 -19.02 -4.39 6.43
N ILE A 581 -19.30 -3.39 5.59
CA ILE A 581 -20.61 -2.71 5.57
C ILE A 581 -21.72 -3.72 5.26
N ASN A 582 -21.54 -4.51 4.20
CA ASN A 582 -22.51 -5.51 3.76
C ASN A 582 -22.80 -6.54 4.85
N ASN A 583 -21.77 -7.00 5.56
CA ASN A 583 -21.93 -7.97 6.64
C ASN A 583 -22.55 -7.35 7.90
N SER A 584 -22.19 -6.12 8.24
CA SER A 584 -22.84 -5.37 9.32
C SER A 584 -24.33 -5.18 9.03
N GLY A 585 -24.70 -4.87 7.78
CA GLY A 585 -26.10 -4.79 7.35
C GLY A 585 -26.82 -6.15 7.43
N ARG A 586 -26.16 -7.25 7.05
CA ARG A 586 -26.72 -8.61 7.17
C ARG A 586 -26.95 -9.00 8.63
N ILE A 587 -25.96 -8.80 9.51
CA ILE A 587 -26.09 -9.11 10.95
C ILE A 587 -27.20 -8.27 11.56
N THR A 588 -27.25 -6.97 11.26
CA THR A 588 -28.32 -6.09 11.76
C THR A 588 -29.69 -6.61 11.34
N ARG A 589 -29.84 -7.05 10.08
CA ARG A 589 -31.09 -7.65 9.59
C ARG A 589 -31.46 -8.94 10.34
N GLU A 590 -30.52 -9.86 10.53
CA GLU A 590 -30.79 -11.10 11.28
C GLU A 590 -31.14 -10.84 12.75
N VAL A 591 -30.46 -9.90 13.41
CA VAL A 591 -30.80 -9.48 14.79
C VAL A 591 -32.19 -8.85 14.84
N MET A 592 -32.54 -7.99 13.88
CA MET A 592 -33.89 -7.41 13.82
C MET A 592 -34.96 -8.48 13.60
N PHE A 593 -34.70 -9.49 12.76
CA PHE A 593 -35.61 -10.63 12.62
C PHE A 593 -35.76 -11.43 13.91
N ASP A 594 -34.66 -11.70 14.61
CA ASP A 594 -34.68 -12.39 15.90
C ASP A 594 -35.52 -11.62 16.93
N LEU A 595 -35.35 -10.30 17.00
CA LEU A 595 -36.17 -9.43 17.85
C LEU A 595 -37.65 -9.46 17.45
N ILE A 596 -37.97 -9.43 16.16
CA ILE A 596 -39.36 -9.49 15.66
C ILE A 596 -40.03 -10.81 16.05
N GLN A 597 -39.34 -11.94 15.87
CA GLN A 597 -39.90 -13.27 16.13
C GLN A 597 -39.97 -13.60 17.62
N ASN A 598 -38.91 -13.32 18.36
CA ASN A 598 -38.76 -13.81 19.73
C ASN A 598 -39.12 -12.76 20.81
N VAL A 599 -39.06 -11.47 20.49
CA VAL A 599 -39.30 -10.40 21.48
C VAL A 599 -40.61 -9.66 21.23
N PHE A 600 -40.90 -9.28 19.99
CA PHE A 600 -42.08 -8.46 19.66
C PHE A 600 -43.29 -9.26 19.18
N ASN A 601 -43.08 -10.48 18.67
CA ASN A 601 -44.10 -11.36 18.08
C ASN A 601 -45.13 -10.61 17.22
N LEU A 602 -44.65 -10.01 16.12
CA LEU A 602 -45.48 -9.21 15.20
C LEU A 602 -46.29 -10.05 14.19
N GLY A 603 -46.35 -11.39 14.36
CA GLY A 603 -47.03 -12.29 13.42
C GLY A 603 -46.36 -12.41 12.04
N PHE A 604 -45.07 -12.11 11.95
CA PHE A 604 -44.28 -12.16 10.71
C PHE A 604 -43.75 -13.58 10.45
N ASP A 605 -44.09 -14.16 9.29
CA ASP A 605 -43.58 -15.45 8.83
C ASP A 605 -42.45 -15.26 7.81
N ARG A 606 -41.27 -15.84 8.10
CA ARG A 606 -40.07 -15.73 7.26
C ARG A 606 -40.21 -16.55 5.97
N ASP A 607 -41.04 -17.57 5.97
CA ASP A 607 -41.26 -18.45 4.81
C ASP A 607 -42.24 -17.84 3.80
N ASP A 608 -42.93 -16.76 4.18
CA ASP A 608 -43.71 -15.93 3.25
C ASP A 608 -42.77 -14.94 2.53
N ALA A 609 -42.35 -15.34 1.33
CA ALA A 609 -41.49 -14.55 0.46
C ALA A 609 -42.05 -13.16 0.12
N GLU A 610 -43.38 -12.97 0.15
CA GLU A 610 -44.01 -11.71 -0.17
C GLU A 610 -43.98 -10.74 1.02
N GLN A 611 -44.23 -11.25 2.23
CA GLN A 611 -44.02 -10.48 3.48
C GLN A 611 -42.55 -10.09 3.66
N LEU A 612 -41.63 -11.01 3.39
CA LEU A 612 -40.19 -10.75 3.46
C LEU A 612 -39.77 -9.65 2.47
N LYS A 613 -40.33 -9.67 1.24
CA LYS A 613 -40.06 -8.65 0.22
C LYS A 613 -40.63 -7.29 0.62
N ARG A 614 -41.86 -7.24 1.16
CA ARG A 614 -42.49 -6.01 1.66
C ARG A 614 -41.73 -5.41 2.83
N PHE A 615 -41.37 -6.21 3.83
CA PHE A 615 -40.55 -5.77 4.96
C PHE A 615 -39.19 -5.25 4.49
N ASN A 616 -38.49 -5.98 3.62
CA ASN A 616 -37.21 -5.51 3.08
C ASN A 616 -37.38 -4.17 2.35
N SER A 617 -38.46 -4.00 1.57
CA SER A 617 -38.72 -2.73 0.88
C SER A 617 -39.04 -1.58 1.83
N GLU A 618 -39.84 -1.80 2.87
CA GLU A 618 -40.18 -0.78 3.87
C GLU A 618 -38.98 -0.44 4.75
N PHE A 619 -38.22 -1.44 5.20
CA PHE A 619 -37.00 -1.25 5.98
C PHE A 619 -35.95 -0.49 5.18
N MET A 620 -35.74 -0.86 3.91
CA MET A 620 -34.84 -0.12 3.01
C MET A 620 -35.34 1.31 2.78
N ALA A 621 -36.64 1.51 2.52
CA ALA A 621 -37.21 2.84 2.31
C ALA A 621 -37.08 3.74 3.56
N VAL A 622 -37.30 3.20 4.76
CA VAL A 622 -37.11 3.95 6.02
C VAL A 622 -35.62 4.26 6.24
N THR A 623 -34.73 3.29 6.04
CA THR A 623 -33.29 3.47 6.23
C THR A 623 -32.71 4.46 5.22
N GLU A 624 -33.10 4.37 3.95
CA GLU A 624 -32.75 5.32 2.90
C GLU A 624 -33.32 6.71 3.20
N SER A 625 -34.57 6.81 3.68
CA SER A 625 -35.16 8.10 4.04
C SER A 625 -34.41 8.78 5.20
N ILE A 626 -34.04 8.01 6.23
CA ILE A 626 -33.25 8.51 7.36
C ILE A 626 -31.86 8.93 6.88
N SER A 627 -31.18 8.08 6.11
CA SER A 627 -29.84 8.36 5.58
C SER A 627 -29.83 9.56 4.63
N TYR A 628 -30.81 9.65 3.73
CA TYR A 628 -30.95 10.75 2.79
C TYR A 628 -31.20 12.07 3.53
N ARG A 629 -32.16 12.12 4.46
CA ARG A 629 -32.45 13.33 5.25
C ARG A 629 -31.24 13.74 6.07
N ARG A 630 -30.51 12.79 6.66
CA ARG A 630 -29.27 13.06 7.39
C ARG A 630 -28.21 13.69 6.50
N GLU A 631 -27.91 13.10 5.35
CA GLU A 631 -26.88 13.62 4.44
C GLU A 631 -27.28 14.95 3.80
N GLU A 632 -28.56 15.12 3.49
CA GLU A 632 -29.12 16.40 3.06
C GLU A 632 -28.93 17.48 4.15
N MET A 633 -29.27 17.18 5.41
CA MET A 633 -29.10 18.13 6.53
C MET A 633 -27.62 18.41 6.83
N ASN A 634 -26.74 17.41 6.69
CA ASN A 634 -25.30 17.57 6.89
C ASN A 634 -24.62 18.39 5.79
N SER A 635 -24.99 18.17 4.53
CA SER A 635 -24.43 18.90 3.38
C SER A 635 -24.82 20.38 3.39
N ARG A 636 -26.01 20.70 3.91
CA ARG A 636 -26.52 22.07 4.07
C ARG A 636 -25.97 22.78 5.31
N LEU A 637 -25.30 22.08 6.22
CA LEU A 637 -24.82 22.64 7.50
C LEU A 637 -23.75 23.72 7.29
N ARG A 638 -23.95 24.87 7.94
CA ARG A 638 -22.99 25.98 8.06
C ARG A 638 -22.93 26.43 9.52
N MET A 639 -21.75 26.40 10.14
CA MET A 639 -21.54 26.83 11.52
C MET A 639 -21.28 28.33 11.57
N ILE A 640 -22.00 29.07 12.42
CA ILE A 640 -21.79 30.50 12.65
C ILE A 640 -21.28 30.72 14.07
N THR A 641 -20.15 31.40 14.20
CA THR A 641 -19.57 31.82 15.48
C THR A 641 -19.83 33.31 15.71
N GLY A 642 -20.40 33.69 16.86
CA GLY A 642 -20.43 35.09 17.32
C GLY A 642 -21.49 36.02 16.69
N GLN A 643 -22.73 35.57 16.52
CA GLN A 643 -23.79 36.41 15.93
C GLN A 643 -24.54 37.26 16.98
N GLU A 644 -24.71 38.56 16.73
CA GLU A 644 -25.45 39.50 17.62
C GLU A 644 -26.95 39.68 17.26
N LYS A 645 -27.41 39.23 16.08
CA LYS A 645 -28.82 39.36 15.63
C LYS A 645 -29.30 38.17 14.78
N GLY A 646 -30.54 37.71 15.03
CA GLY A 646 -31.24 36.63 14.30
C GLY A 646 -32.22 35.84 15.21
N LYS A 647 -33.31 35.28 14.67
CA LYS A 647 -34.23 34.40 15.42
C LYS A 647 -33.78 32.95 15.26
N VAL A 648 -33.60 32.25 16.38
CA VAL A 648 -33.09 30.87 16.43
C VAL A 648 -34.21 29.93 16.86
N ASN A 649 -34.37 28.80 16.17
CA ASN A 649 -35.39 27.81 16.50
C ASN A 649 -35.03 26.98 17.77
N GLU A 650 -35.89 26.00 18.10
CA GLU A 650 -35.77 25.17 19.31
C GLU A 650 -34.46 24.37 19.38
N VAL A 651 -33.81 24.10 18.25
CA VAL A 651 -32.60 23.27 18.14
C VAL A 651 -31.32 24.07 17.82
N GLY A 652 -31.41 25.40 17.72
CA GLY A 652 -30.23 26.25 17.46
C GLY A 652 -29.98 26.61 15.99
N VAL A 653 -30.95 26.37 15.10
CA VAL A 653 -30.89 26.75 13.69
C VAL A 653 -31.44 28.17 13.51
N LEU A 654 -30.73 29.00 12.74
CA LEU A 654 -31.17 30.35 12.36
C LEU A 654 -32.14 30.30 11.19
N SER A 655 -33.32 30.89 11.35
CA SER A 655 -34.22 31.21 10.23
C SER A 655 -33.89 32.62 9.72
N LEU A 656 -33.26 32.74 8.56
CA LEU A 656 -33.22 34.00 7.82
C LEU A 656 -34.58 34.14 7.12
N ASN A 657 -35.32 35.21 7.43
CA ASN A 657 -36.72 35.46 7.06
C ASN A 657 -37.23 34.81 5.76
N ASP A 658 -38.39 34.16 5.88
CA ASP A 658 -39.26 33.66 4.82
C ASP A 658 -39.62 34.77 3.83
N LYS A 659 -39.09 34.72 2.59
CA LYS A 659 -39.73 35.41 1.45
C LYS A 659 -39.68 34.70 0.09
N ASN A 660 -38.98 33.59 -0.11
CA ASN A 660 -39.03 32.86 -1.38
C ASN A 660 -39.11 31.34 -1.14
N GLU A 661 -40.32 30.78 -1.09
CA GLU A 661 -40.58 29.33 -1.00
C GLU A 661 -40.22 28.55 -2.30
N SER A 662 -39.51 29.15 -3.26
CA SER A 662 -39.22 28.55 -4.57
C SER A 662 -37.76 28.08 -4.77
N GLU A 663 -36.87 28.17 -3.77
CA GLU A 663 -35.52 27.62 -3.90
C GLU A 663 -35.32 26.38 -3.02
N SER A 664 -35.31 25.21 -3.66
CA SER A 664 -34.85 23.98 -3.03
C SER A 664 -33.37 24.13 -2.65
N LEU A 665 -33.06 23.90 -1.36
CA LEU A 665 -31.71 23.76 -0.75
C LEU A 665 -31.05 25.01 -0.14
N SER A 666 -31.77 25.80 0.66
CA SER A 666 -31.14 26.87 1.48
C SER A 666 -30.19 26.31 2.56
N PRO A 667 -29.04 26.93 2.86
CA PRO A 667 -28.13 26.46 3.92
C PRO A 667 -28.79 26.44 5.31
N ILE A 668 -28.46 25.43 6.13
CA ILE A 668 -28.86 25.32 7.53
C ILE A 668 -27.76 25.95 8.39
N TYR A 669 -28.01 27.16 8.89
CA TYR A 669 -27.06 27.86 9.76
C TYR A 669 -27.27 27.48 11.21
N VAL A 670 -26.25 26.90 11.85
CA VAL A 670 -26.27 26.54 13.27
C VAL A 670 -25.34 27.45 14.05
N VAL A 671 -25.86 28.03 15.13
CA VAL A 671 -25.07 28.92 16.01
C VAL A 671 -24.21 28.09 16.94
N ASP A 672 -22.89 28.27 16.88
CA ASP A 672 -21.95 27.72 17.87
C ASP A 672 -22.06 28.51 19.18
N SER A 673 -22.91 28.04 20.09
CA SER A 673 -23.09 28.63 21.42
C SER A 673 -23.40 27.59 22.49
N SER A 674 -23.09 27.92 23.74
CA SER A 674 -23.46 27.10 24.90
C SER A 674 -24.96 26.80 24.99
N ILE A 675 -25.81 27.75 24.59
CA ILE A 675 -27.27 27.61 24.60
C ILE A 675 -27.74 26.61 23.54
N THR A 676 -27.16 26.66 22.33
CA THR A 676 -27.43 25.67 21.27
C THR A 676 -27.07 24.26 21.72
N VAL A 677 -25.89 24.11 22.32
CA VAL A 677 -25.44 22.83 22.87
C VAL A 677 -26.38 22.32 23.97
N LEU A 678 -26.83 23.19 24.89
CA LEU A 678 -27.81 22.84 25.92
C LEU A 678 -29.12 22.33 25.29
N LYS A 679 -29.65 23.03 24.28
CA LYS A 679 -30.88 22.64 23.58
C LYS A 679 -30.75 21.28 22.89
N MET A 680 -29.60 21.03 22.25
CA MET A 680 -29.29 19.74 21.62
C MET A 680 -29.23 18.61 22.65
N TYR A 681 -28.55 18.80 23.79
CA TYR A 681 -28.53 17.81 24.86
C TYR A 681 -29.91 17.58 25.48
N ASN A 682 -30.71 18.64 25.63
CA ASN A 682 -32.09 18.53 26.09
C ASN A 682 -32.97 17.74 25.12
N TYR A 683 -32.83 17.96 23.80
CA TYR A 683 -33.54 17.18 22.78
C TYR A 683 -33.20 15.68 22.89
N LEU A 684 -31.92 15.34 23.02
CA LEU A 684 -31.47 13.96 23.20
C LEU A 684 -32.01 13.34 24.51
N HIS A 685 -32.11 14.14 25.57
CA HIS A 685 -32.69 13.71 26.85
C HIS A 685 -34.18 13.40 26.72
N GLU A 686 -34.95 14.32 26.15
CA GLU A 686 -36.39 14.14 25.93
C GLU A 686 -36.67 12.97 24.99
N PHE A 687 -35.84 12.77 23.96
CA PHE A 687 -35.95 11.61 23.08
C PHE A 687 -35.79 10.30 23.87
N LYS A 688 -34.72 10.17 24.66
CA LYS A 688 -34.47 8.98 25.48
C LYS A 688 -35.61 8.68 26.44
N LYS A 689 -36.25 9.71 27.00
CA LYS A 689 -37.36 9.57 27.93
C LYS A 689 -38.68 9.18 27.25
N ASN A 690 -38.94 9.72 26.06
CA ASN A 690 -40.28 9.70 25.47
C ASN A 690 -40.40 8.87 24.17
N TYR A 691 -39.30 8.38 23.58
CA TYR A 691 -39.36 7.71 22.26
C TYR A 691 -40.35 6.53 22.19
N LYS A 692 -40.54 5.78 23.30
CA LYS A 692 -41.52 4.68 23.35
C LYS A 692 -42.96 5.18 23.25
N LYS A 693 -43.27 6.32 23.85
CA LYS A 693 -44.60 6.95 23.76
C LYS A 693 -44.84 7.51 22.36
N ILE A 694 -43.83 8.16 21.80
CA ILE A 694 -43.88 8.68 20.43
C ILE A 694 -44.06 7.53 19.43
N LEU A 695 -43.36 6.39 19.61
CA LEU A 695 -43.53 5.20 18.79
C LEU A 695 -44.97 4.68 18.81
N ALA A 696 -45.60 4.66 19.99
CA ALA A 696 -46.96 4.16 20.16
C ALA A 696 -48.02 5.10 19.58
N ASN A 697 -47.81 6.42 19.66
CA ASN A 697 -48.80 7.42 19.26
C ASN A 697 -48.63 7.90 17.81
N ASN A 698 -47.39 8.03 17.32
CA ASN A 698 -47.08 8.52 15.98
C ASN A 698 -45.70 8.01 15.51
N SER A 699 -45.67 6.76 15.03
CA SER A 699 -44.45 6.12 14.50
C SER A 699 -43.86 6.90 13.32
N ASP A 700 -44.70 7.48 12.47
CA ASP A 700 -44.29 8.25 11.30
C ASP A 700 -43.51 9.51 11.70
N PHE A 701 -43.96 10.23 12.73
CA PHE A 701 -43.23 11.35 13.30
C PHE A 701 -41.90 10.92 13.91
N LEU A 702 -41.86 9.77 14.60
CA LEU A 702 -40.63 9.22 15.17
C LEU A 702 -39.58 8.95 14.08
N PHE A 703 -39.95 8.18 13.05
CA PHE A 703 -39.00 7.72 12.03
C PHE A 703 -38.64 8.79 11.01
N LYS A 704 -39.58 9.67 10.63
CA LYS A 704 -39.33 10.68 9.59
C LYS A 704 -38.78 11.98 10.15
N THR A 705 -39.05 12.32 11.41
CA THR A 705 -38.68 13.64 11.97
C THR A 705 -37.75 13.52 13.16
N VAL A 706 -38.11 12.73 14.17
CA VAL A 706 -37.36 12.69 15.44
C VAL A 706 -36.01 12.00 15.28
N ILE A 707 -35.97 10.79 14.70
CA ILE A 707 -34.73 10.02 14.53
C ILE A 707 -33.73 10.74 13.60
N PRO A 708 -34.12 11.27 12.42
CA PRO A 708 -33.21 12.05 11.60
C PRO A 708 -32.64 13.28 12.32
N THR A 709 -33.46 13.95 13.15
CA THR A 709 -33.01 15.08 13.97
C THR A 709 -32.02 14.65 15.04
N VAL A 710 -32.24 13.50 15.70
CA VAL A 710 -31.30 12.92 16.68
C VAL A 710 -29.95 12.60 16.03
N GLU A 711 -29.94 11.90 14.89
CA GLU A 711 -28.70 11.59 14.19
C GLU A 711 -27.95 12.84 13.74
N TRP A 712 -28.67 13.84 13.24
CA TRP A 712 -28.09 15.13 12.86
C TRP A 712 -27.52 15.88 14.08
N ILE A 713 -28.19 15.87 15.23
CA ILE A 713 -27.68 16.47 16.48
C ILE A 713 -26.38 15.78 16.91
N GLU A 714 -26.32 14.45 16.89
CA GLU A 714 -25.11 13.71 17.29
C GLU A 714 -23.92 13.99 16.34
N GLY A 715 -24.19 14.19 15.05
CA GLY A 715 -23.20 14.64 14.08
C GLY A 715 -22.76 16.09 14.30
N THR A 716 -23.70 16.97 14.61
CA THR A 716 -23.47 18.42 14.74
C THR A 716 -22.73 18.75 16.04
N LEU A 717 -23.05 18.09 17.16
CA LEU A 717 -22.32 18.24 18.43
C LEU A 717 -20.82 17.94 18.27
N LYS A 718 -20.42 17.00 17.41
CA LYS A 718 -19.01 16.70 17.12
C LYS A 718 -18.27 17.83 16.41
N LYS A 719 -19.01 18.72 15.73
CA LYS A 719 -18.47 19.85 14.96
C LYS A 719 -18.47 21.17 15.76
N MET A 720 -19.05 21.20 16.96
CA MET A 720 -19.12 22.39 17.83
C MET A 720 -17.77 22.69 18.50
N SER A 721 -17.51 23.96 18.80
CA SER A 721 -16.33 24.35 19.56
C SER A 721 -16.28 23.70 20.94
N LYS A 722 -15.06 23.38 21.40
CA LYS A 722 -14.84 22.79 22.74
C LYS A 722 -15.37 23.67 23.87
N GLN A 723 -15.34 24.99 23.68
CA GLN A 723 -15.80 25.95 24.68
C GLN A 723 -17.34 25.92 24.83
N SER A 724 -18.07 25.94 23.71
CA SER A 724 -19.54 25.81 23.71
C SER A 724 -19.99 24.46 24.22
N LEU A 725 -19.28 23.38 23.83
CA LEU A 725 -19.57 22.02 24.30
C LEU A 725 -19.46 21.90 25.81
N ARG A 726 -18.37 22.37 26.40
CA ARG A 726 -18.15 22.31 27.85
C ARG A 726 -19.19 23.12 28.61
N LYS A 727 -19.34 24.41 28.25
CA LYS A 727 -20.28 25.31 28.93
C LYS A 727 -21.74 24.85 28.78
N GLY A 728 -22.15 24.47 27.57
CA GLY A 728 -23.51 24.01 27.31
C GLY A 728 -23.82 22.68 27.99
N ARG A 729 -22.82 21.78 28.12
CA ARG A 729 -22.98 20.54 28.87
C ARG A 729 -23.14 20.80 30.36
N ASP A 730 -22.28 21.65 30.94
CA ASP A 730 -22.36 22.03 32.35
C ASP A 730 -23.73 22.66 32.69
N GLN A 731 -24.25 23.51 31.79
CA GLN A 731 -25.59 24.11 31.93
C GLN A 731 -26.70 23.07 31.84
N PHE A 732 -26.61 22.10 30.91
CA PHE A 732 -27.59 21.02 30.80
C PHE A 732 -27.58 20.12 32.04
N ASP A 733 -26.41 19.73 32.53
CA ASP A 733 -26.28 18.87 33.71
C ASP A 733 -26.83 19.59 34.97
N LEU A 734 -26.62 20.91 35.09
CA LEU A 734 -27.23 21.74 36.15
C LEU A 734 -28.76 21.81 36.02
N MET A 735 -29.28 21.98 34.81
CA MET A 735 -30.72 22.03 34.54
C MET A 735 -31.40 20.71 34.97
N ILE A 736 -30.84 19.57 34.58
CA ILE A 736 -31.34 18.25 34.98
C ILE A 736 -31.23 18.04 36.50
N LYS A 737 -30.12 18.44 37.12
CA LYS A 737 -29.94 18.35 38.58
C LYS A 737 -31.00 19.14 39.35
N ASN A 738 -31.47 20.25 38.78
CA ASN A 738 -32.52 21.08 39.36
C ASN A 738 -33.94 20.61 39.00
N GLY A 739 -34.09 19.46 38.33
CA GLY A 739 -35.39 18.91 37.94
C GLY A 739 -36.09 19.66 36.81
N VAL A 740 -35.36 20.51 36.07
CA VAL A 740 -35.89 21.31 34.96
C VAL A 740 -35.65 20.57 33.64
N VAL A 741 -36.66 20.53 32.78
CA VAL A 741 -36.57 19.98 31.42
C VAL A 741 -37.31 20.89 30.46
N ILE A 742 -36.74 21.16 29.29
CA ILE A 742 -37.42 21.91 28.23
C ILE A 742 -38.19 20.87 27.40
N SER A 743 -39.53 20.88 27.47
CA SER A 743 -40.34 19.99 26.63
C SER A 743 -40.15 20.34 25.17
N VAL A 744 -39.76 19.35 24.35
CA VAL A 744 -39.57 19.52 22.90
C VAL A 744 -40.64 18.78 22.09
N PHE A 745 -41.38 17.87 22.71
CA PHE A 745 -42.45 17.11 22.07
C PHE A 745 -43.79 17.56 22.65
N ASN A 746 -44.27 18.74 22.20
CA ASN A 746 -45.46 19.41 22.75
C ASN A 746 -46.80 18.79 22.31
N SER A 747 -46.75 17.66 21.60
CA SER A 747 -47.90 16.90 21.12
C SER A 747 -47.67 15.39 21.29
N MET A 748 -47.25 15.00 22.50
CA MET A 748 -47.20 13.60 22.92
C MET A 748 -48.58 12.97 23.08
#